data_AF-A0A091WA74-F1
#
_entry.id   AF-A0A091WA74-F1
#
_cell.length_a   1.000
_cell.length_b   1.000
_cell.length_c   1.000
_cell.angle_alpha   90.00
_cell.angle_beta   90.00
_cell.angle_gamma   90.00
#
_symmetry.space_group_name_H-M   'P 1'
#
loop_
_entity.id
_entity.type
_entity.pdbx_description
1 polymer ?
#
loop_
_entity_poly.entity_id
_entity_poly.type
_entity_poly.pdbx_seq_one_letter_code
_entity_poly.pdbx_strand_id
1 'polypeptide(L)'
;GVTVYFHAILSKDFKLNPETDKVFIRAEGIPSYEDWKDNICELNCTKHLEQHGYLIEGTVTLAKEIVNKDIPYKYWVTCREGEYEFIYKRSVSNNHVNRCLSIRGSLLNSGEWHQYDDIVCAKPSAMKNFWKTVAGNKNKDVMEGKEIAANIMLENIFSILGTWSTDNLRNFLSQLRQFHVVTKEPWVYDNRKMLWTELNFGTQQVNNLLLKYMRKIALPFLAPEGAKASQEDVVIKSKLALGFTILTVVETLHLPALKSHLADLCSLLCLDKVSQQAIQDEIRHIKEAFAAVTVCLKVHLINLCQRCIDEQVDQWVWIIPLLHFFAAPLQHDHLLMEEDSWAGLEGLSFAETRKKRDKTLLQLMKEKRYLMELDRTLVKSWICVLPLESLAEFIRDFSSGLLAPLQGVFYRLQNVDLSWNNSEVVESLLTTLLCTLDEKQDSALEACFWQSCLICCFKLYMRVCKNVKQGRWFMIPATSAMMISKVVKLQPTAVPRGAVQEAKVVDVFSEALRETQTWFRNVLNQKLLKEYSEDVVFSFNWELQAWDVFVKISFPDEQFTERWKNTLLADLKRRIQEEPPVKQILVYCCWHYRFTQLDSSIEWCFRNCATEAVTAACQTQSNLLEKISSYNMSQFSQLVSTIIVKSWPIKSGQSEDDFDEILRHVLTWPDTKHIFSFNGTNTRLLEKLTDEAKNIMATADSVFMSVVDDIQKGCILVKHLEEIFQHEAQFICIWEINEFSFRAPAAVTELKELLQMRQEEVTFLRKEKKAIGTFLSMCRKVQASVKVDVGEVEFQHLEDLSSQRLNTVVNVGKRPLQTYYSLSPELKEFAQKMHSLKDSLIFQQFWEEAAQKAGDEYESSDEEEEDNIVPALNLDNVFSSLISPCFASCERLYDDLRSGNLTLSAVDTIFQAFTDRPEEIKTELNNLCKLRPEEVRDWVDQRFQQIQQYHEMHLTLDAAKIIANVKASLSLSGDFSILENLLDITEKLQSYKTQKLDSISPELMHAKTLLQGITVNRRGCLRELAQQKEFVCWVREALKDINELKVFVDLASISAGENDMDVDRVACFHDTVHGYSSLLYELRQESGFEDFMRCLKKLWRALDSDENLPKKLVS
;
A
#
# COMPACT_ATOMS: atom_id res chain seq x y z
N GLY A 1 65.13 -53.24 30.02
CA GLY A 1 63.85 -53.87 30.39
C GLY A 1 62.74 -52.84 30.38
N VAL A 2 61.62 -53.15 31.02
CA VAL A 2 60.57 -52.22 31.45
C VAL A 2 60.60 -52.18 32.96
N THR A 3 60.62 -50.99 33.54
CA THR A 3 60.60 -50.80 35.00
C THR A 3 59.16 -50.74 35.46
N VAL A 4 58.74 -51.67 36.31
CA VAL A 4 57.40 -51.74 36.88
C VAL A 4 57.45 -51.28 38.33
N TYR A 5 56.67 -50.25 38.63
CA TYR A 5 56.42 -49.74 39.99
C TYR A 5 55.06 -50.26 40.44
N PHE A 6 55.02 -51.01 41.54
CA PHE A 6 53.78 -51.48 42.13
C PHE A 6 53.41 -50.58 43.30
N HIS A 7 52.16 -50.12 43.31
CA HIS A 7 51.60 -49.32 44.39
C HIS A 7 50.34 -50.02 44.88
N ALA A 8 50.28 -50.38 46.16
CA ALA A 8 49.10 -51.02 46.76
C ALA A 8 48.93 -50.60 48.22
N ILE A 9 47.77 -50.91 48.81
CA ILE A 9 47.54 -50.71 50.24
C ILE A 9 47.47 -52.06 50.93
N LEU A 10 48.41 -52.33 51.82
CA LEU A 10 48.37 -53.51 52.66
C LEU A 10 47.38 -53.32 53.81
N SER A 11 46.35 -54.17 53.88
CA SER A 11 45.37 -54.13 54.97
C SER A 11 46.01 -54.40 56.34
N LYS A 12 45.58 -53.64 57.36
CA LYS A 12 45.93 -53.89 58.77
C LYS A 12 45.56 -55.28 59.27
N ASP A 13 44.64 -55.99 58.59
CA ASP A 13 44.21 -57.34 58.97
C ASP A 13 45.37 -58.35 58.93
N PHE A 14 46.44 -58.10 58.16
CA PHE A 14 47.68 -58.90 58.16
C PHE A 14 48.49 -58.77 59.46
N LYS A 15 48.26 -57.71 60.26
CA LYS A 15 49.03 -57.38 61.47
C LYS A 15 50.56 -57.36 61.23
N LEU A 16 50.95 -56.81 60.08
CA LEU A 16 52.35 -56.69 59.67
C LEU A 16 53.17 -55.89 60.67
N ASN A 17 54.35 -56.37 61.03
CA ASN A 17 55.41 -55.57 61.67
C ASN A 17 56.41 -55.11 60.61
N PRO A 18 56.44 -53.81 60.22
CA PRO A 18 57.30 -53.29 59.16
C PRO A 18 58.81 -53.50 59.39
N GLU A 19 59.26 -53.73 60.63
CA GLU A 19 60.68 -53.94 60.94
C GLU A 19 61.15 -55.39 60.66
N THR A 20 60.23 -56.35 60.59
CA THR A 20 60.57 -57.79 60.54
C THR A 20 59.88 -58.55 59.42
N ASP A 21 58.65 -58.15 59.08
CA ASP A 21 57.88 -58.76 58.01
C ASP A 21 58.14 -58.05 56.67
N LYS A 22 58.18 -58.84 55.59
CA LYS A 22 58.37 -58.36 54.22
C LYS A 22 57.15 -58.68 53.38
N VAL A 23 56.94 -57.88 52.33
CA VAL A 23 55.90 -58.11 51.33
C VAL A 23 56.58 -58.31 49.98
N PHE A 24 56.19 -59.35 49.25
CA PHE A 24 56.72 -59.69 47.94
C PHE A 24 55.61 -59.85 46.91
N ILE A 25 55.92 -59.64 45.63
CA ILE A 25 55.08 -60.07 44.51
C ILE A 25 55.61 -61.40 43.98
N ARG A 26 54.70 -62.33 43.73
CA ARG A 26 54.95 -63.58 43.00
C ARG A 26 53.98 -63.66 41.82
N ALA A 27 54.46 -64.16 40.69
CA ALA A 27 53.70 -64.22 39.45
C ALA A 27 54.03 -65.49 38.67
N GLU A 28 53.32 -65.68 37.56
CA GLU A 28 53.55 -66.75 36.60
C GLU A 28 53.79 -66.16 35.20
N GLY A 29 54.63 -66.82 34.41
CA GLY A 29 54.91 -66.45 33.03
C GLY A 29 55.89 -65.28 32.87
N ILE A 30 56.71 -65.00 33.90
CA ILE A 30 57.78 -63.99 33.81
C ILE A 30 59.11 -64.68 33.43
N PRO A 31 59.77 -64.31 32.33
CA PRO A 31 61.07 -64.87 31.97
C PRO A 31 62.10 -64.73 33.09
N SER A 32 62.86 -65.81 33.34
CA SER A 32 63.92 -65.90 34.35
C SER A 32 63.46 -66.03 35.82
N TYR A 33 62.17 -66.21 36.08
CA TYR A 33 61.63 -66.50 37.42
C TYR A 33 60.84 -67.81 37.39
N GLU A 34 60.94 -68.62 38.44
CA GLU A 34 60.12 -69.82 38.62
C GLU A 34 58.72 -69.45 39.12
N ASP A 35 57.71 -69.88 38.37
CA ASP A 35 56.29 -69.55 38.60
C ASP A 35 55.88 -69.81 40.06
N TRP A 36 55.34 -68.78 40.71
CA TRP A 36 54.84 -68.79 42.10
C TRP A 36 55.84 -69.13 43.21
N LYS A 37 57.12 -69.40 42.91
CA LYS A 37 58.15 -69.69 43.92
C LYS A 37 59.08 -68.51 44.16
N ASP A 38 59.54 -67.87 43.09
CA ASP A 38 60.49 -66.76 43.20
C ASP A 38 59.78 -65.45 43.58
N ASN A 39 60.45 -64.66 44.43
CA ASN A 39 60.01 -63.32 44.78
C ASN A 39 60.48 -62.33 43.71
N ILE A 40 59.53 -61.75 42.99
CA ILE A 40 59.80 -60.93 41.80
C ILE A 40 60.11 -59.48 42.18
N CYS A 41 59.39 -58.96 43.17
CA CYS A 41 59.53 -57.59 43.65
C CYS A 41 59.31 -57.55 45.16
N GLU A 42 60.22 -56.93 45.90
CA GLU A 42 60.06 -56.62 47.33
C GLU A 42 59.37 -55.25 47.46
N LEU A 43 58.36 -55.17 48.32
CA LEU A 43 57.56 -53.98 48.56
C LEU A 43 57.85 -53.44 49.96
N ASN A 44 58.11 -52.13 50.03
CA ASN A 44 58.41 -51.43 51.27
C ASN A 44 57.18 -50.67 51.76
N CYS A 45 56.97 -50.62 53.08
CA CYS A 45 55.93 -49.77 53.68
C CYS A 45 56.38 -48.31 53.63
N THR A 46 55.78 -47.50 52.76
CA THR A 46 56.18 -46.10 52.55
C THR A 46 55.37 -45.10 53.35
N LYS A 47 54.11 -45.42 53.70
CA LYS A 47 53.24 -44.55 54.51
C LYS A 47 52.28 -45.34 55.38
N HIS A 48 52.16 -44.96 56.66
CA HIS A 48 51.14 -45.49 57.56
C HIS A 48 49.80 -44.75 57.33
N LEU A 49 48.73 -45.50 57.06
CA LEU A 49 47.39 -45.02 56.68
C LEU A 49 46.35 -45.30 57.78
N GLU A 50 46.80 -45.32 59.05
CA GLU A 50 45.97 -45.53 60.24
C GLU A 50 45.05 -46.76 60.11
N GLN A 51 43.73 -46.53 60.07
CA GLN A 51 42.73 -47.58 60.03
C GLN A 51 42.71 -48.38 58.73
N HIS A 52 43.40 -47.93 57.67
CA HIS A 52 43.45 -48.56 56.35
C HIS A 52 44.70 -49.42 56.13
N GLY A 53 45.71 -49.34 57.00
CA GLY A 53 46.93 -50.15 56.95
C GLY A 53 48.15 -49.37 56.44
N TYR A 54 48.92 -49.93 55.50
CA TYR A 54 50.15 -49.31 54.99
C TYR A 54 50.09 -49.16 53.47
N LEU A 55 50.52 -48.01 52.95
CA LEU A 55 50.89 -47.89 51.54
C LEU A 55 52.19 -48.67 51.33
N ILE A 56 52.17 -49.60 50.38
CA ILE A 56 53.33 -50.41 50.01
C ILE A 56 53.73 -50.12 48.57
N GLU A 57 55.03 -49.93 48.36
CA GLU A 57 55.59 -49.59 47.06
C GLU A 57 56.85 -50.40 46.79
N GLY A 58 57.05 -50.81 45.54
CA GLY A 58 58.24 -51.52 45.13
C GLY A 58 58.43 -51.53 43.63
N THR A 59 59.65 -51.78 43.21
CA THR A 59 60.09 -51.61 41.83
C THR A 59 60.84 -52.83 41.34
N VAL A 60 60.62 -53.21 40.09
CA VAL A 60 61.36 -54.30 39.43
C VAL A 60 61.58 -53.97 37.95
N THR A 61 62.76 -54.30 37.41
CA THR A 61 63.01 -54.21 35.96
C THR A 61 62.79 -55.57 35.31
N LEU A 62 61.81 -55.67 34.43
CA LEU A 62 61.44 -56.91 33.74
C LEU A 62 61.86 -56.89 32.25
N ALA A 63 61.95 -58.06 31.63
CA ALA A 63 62.33 -58.18 30.22
C ALA A 63 61.24 -57.61 29.28
N LYS A 64 61.61 -57.01 28.14
CA LYS A 64 60.63 -56.33 27.27
C LYS A 64 59.57 -57.28 26.68
N GLU A 65 59.81 -58.59 26.67
CA GLU A 65 58.84 -59.56 26.17
C GLU A 65 57.54 -59.60 26.97
N ILE A 66 57.47 -58.99 28.17
CA ILE A 66 56.25 -58.95 28.98
C ILE A 66 55.25 -57.88 28.53
N VAL A 67 55.67 -56.92 27.70
CA VAL A 67 54.81 -55.81 27.26
C VAL A 67 53.66 -56.34 26.40
N ASN A 68 52.45 -55.85 26.66
CA ASN A 68 51.19 -56.28 26.05
C ASN A 68 50.83 -57.76 26.31
N LYS A 69 51.47 -58.44 27.28
CA LYS A 69 51.05 -59.74 27.79
C LYS A 69 50.20 -59.59 29.05
N ASP A 70 49.44 -60.64 29.37
CA ASP A 70 48.61 -60.73 30.55
C ASP A 70 49.29 -61.66 31.57
N ILE A 71 49.83 -61.07 32.64
CA ILE A 71 50.63 -61.77 33.63
C ILE A 71 49.86 -61.91 34.94
N PRO A 72 49.49 -63.13 35.37
CA PRO A 72 48.88 -63.34 36.67
C PRO A 72 49.90 -63.14 37.81
N TYR A 73 49.55 -62.37 38.84
CA TYR A 73 50.38 -62.18 40.02
C TYR A 73 49.57 -62.03 41.31
N LYS A 74 50.25 -62.15 42.46
CA LYS A 74 49.71 -61.89 43.80
C LYS A 74 50.75 -61.33 44.75
N TYR A 75 50.25 -60.64 45.77
CA TYR A 75 51.03 -60.26 46.95
C TYR A 75 51.17 -61.41 47.95
N TRP A 76 52.39 -61.60 48.45
CA TRP A 76 52.80 -62.57 49.46
C TRP A 76 53.38 -61.83 50.66
N VAL A 77 52.81 -62.03 51.85
CA VAL A 77 53.23 -61.36 53.08
C VAL A 77 53.91 -62.39 53.98
N THR A 78 55.12 -62.12 54.47
CA THR A 78 55.88 -63.10 55.29
C THR A 78 55.46 -63.18 56.75
N CYS A 79 54.37 -62.52 57.15
CA CYS A 79 53.92 -62.58 58.54
C CYS A 79 53.45 -64.00 58.89
N ARG A 80 53.78 -64.46 60.11
CA ARG A 80 53.49 -65.83 60.61
C ARG A 80 54.14 -66.94 59.74
N GLU A 81 53.35 -67.80 59.11
CA GLU A 81 53.79 -68.89 58.21
C GLU A 81 53.86 -68.44 56.74
N GLY A 82 53.61 -67.15 56.48
CA GLY A 82 53.48 -66.58 55.15
C GLY A 82 52.07 -66.77 54.57
N GLU A 83 51.46 -65.69 54.10
CA GLU A 83 50.09 -65.69 53.57
C GLU A 83 50.01 -64.95 52.23
N TYR A 84 49.33 -65.56 51.24
CA TYR A 84 48.95 -64.88 50.01
C TYR A 84 47.73 -63.99 50.24
N GLU A 85 47.62 -62.91 49.47
CA GLU A 85 46.43 -62.07 49.47
C GLU A 85 45.14 -62.82 49.09
N PHE A 86 44.02 -62.27 49.55
CA PHE A 86 42.68 -62.73 49.25
C PHE A 86 41.95 -61.76 48.33
N ILE A 87 41.57 -62.22 47.13
CA ILE A 87 40.77 -61.48 46.16
C ILE A 87 39.30 -61.90 46.30
N TYR A 88 38.40 -60.94 46.56
CA TYR A 88 36.98 -61.20 46.86
C TYR A 88 36.12 -61.63 45.66
N LYS A 89 36.68 -61.68 44.45
CA LYS A 89 35.99 -62.17 43.25
C LYS A 89 35.76 -63.67 43.33
N ARG A 90 34.54 -64.13 43.01
CA ARG A 90 34.25 -65.58 42.91
C ARG A 90 34.94 -66.14 41.66
N SER A 91 35.64 -67.26 41.80
CA SER A 91 36.22 -67.96 40.65
C SER A 91 35.11 -68.55 39.78
N VAL A 92 35.25 -68.40 38.47
CA VAL A 92 34.41 -69.04 37.44
C VAL A 92 34.94 -70.44 37.12
N SER A 93 36.24 -70.68 37.30
CA SER A 93 36.90 -71.94 36.93
C SER A 93 37.23 -72.86 38.12
N ASN A 94 36.77 -72.54 39.33
CA ASN A 94 37.15 -73.17 40.61
C ASN A 94 38.66 -73.11 40.93
N ASN A 95 39.43 -72.25 40.26
CA ASN A 95 40.84 -72.00 40.52
C ASN A 95 41.06 -70.73 41.36
N HIS A 96 42.31 -70.49 41.75
CA HIS A 96 42.69 -69.26 42.43
C HIS A 96 42.56 -68.06 41.48
N VAL A 97 41.79 -67.04 41.89
CA VAL A 97 41.77 -65.75 41.20
C VAL A 97 43.02 -64.96 41.55
N ASN A 98 43.76 -64.47 40.55
CA ASN A 98 44.97 -63.66 40.68
C ASN A 98 44.74 -62.23 40.16
N ARG A 99 45.61 -61.29 40.53
CA ARG A 99 45.68 -59.99 39.86
C ARG A 99 46.25 -60.17 38.46
N CYS A 100 45.94 -59.27 37.53
CA CYS A 100 46.41 -59.35 36.15
C CYS A 100 47.23 -58.11 35.79
N LEU A 101 48.53 -58.28 35.61
CA LEU A 101 49.42 -57.22 35.12
C LEU A 101 49.30 -57.18 33.60
N SER A 102 48.97 -56.01 33.05
CA SER A 102 48.82 -55.80 31.61
C SER A 102 49.47 -54.48 31.20
N ILE A 103 50.74 -54.55 30.84
CA ILE A 103 51.55 -53.37 30.51
C ILE A 103 51.25 -52.94 29.07
N ARG A 104 50.58 -51.81 28.88
CA ARG A 104 50.30 -51.26 27.55
C ARG A 104 51.50 -50.49 27.03
N GLY A 105 52.14 -50.99 25.97
CA GLY A 105 53.35 -50.37 25.40
C GLY A 105 53.16 -48.90 24.99
N SER A 106 51.96 -48.52 24.56
CA SER A 106 51.62 -47.14 24.18
C SER A 106 51.52 -46.15 25.34
N LEU A 107 51.51 -46.61 26.60
CA LEU A 107 51.39 -45.78 27.79
C LEU A 107 52.68 -45.70 28.61
N LEU A 108 53.76 -46.35 28.16
CA LEU A 108 55.06 -46.29 28.82
C LEU A 108 55.66 -44.88 28.67
N ASN A 109 56.20 -44.35 29.77
CA ASN A 109 56.97 -43.11 29.77
C ASN A 109 58.42 -43.46 30.14
N SER A 110 59.35 -43.22 29.21
CA SER A 110 60.76 -43.60 29.38
C SER A 110 61.00 -45.07 29.77
N GLY A 111 60.08 -45.97 29.42
CA GLY A 111 60.15 -47.40 29.77
C GLY A 111 59.61 -47.76 31.16
N GLU A 112 58.90 -46.85 31.81
CA GLU A 112 58.30 -47.03 33.14
C GLU A 112 56.79 -47.31 33.08
N TRP A 113 56.33 -48.23 33.92
CA TRP A 113 54.93 -48.57 34.15
C TRP A 113 54.61 -48.55 35.64
N HIS A 114 53.60 -47.77 36.02
CA HIS A 114 53.08 -47.73 37.38
C HIS A 114 51.79 -48.55 37.46
N GLN A 115 51.86 -49.66 38.18
CA GLN A 115 50.76 -50.57 38.48
C GLN A 115 50.10 -50.14 39.79
N TYR A 116 48.90 -49.57 39.68
CA TYR A 116 48.09 -49.11 40.82
C TYR A 116 47.07 -50.17 41.21
N ASP A 117 47.34 -50.86 42.30
CA ASP A 117 46.47 -51.89 42.86
C ASP A 117 45.63 -51.36 44.02
N ASP A 118 44.54 -52.07 44.31
CA ASP A 118 43.65 -51.77 45.43
C ASP A 118 44.20 -52.29 46.78
N ILE A 119 43.31 -52.49 47.75
CA ILE A 119 43.69 -52.98 49.07
C ILE A 119 44.04 -54.48 48.99
N VAL A 120 45.29 -54.80 49.28
CA VAL A 120 45.76 -56.16 49.53
C VAL A 120 45.12 -56.66 50.82
N CYS A 121 44.21 -57.63 50.69
CA CYS A 121 43.37 -58.10 51.78
C CYS A 121 43.86 -59.44 52.33
N ALA A 122 43.81 -59.60 53.67
CA ALA A 122 44.02 -60.90 54.31
C ALA A 122 42.75 -61.77 54.21
N LYS A 123 42.90 -63.09 54.33
CA LYS A 123 41.76 -64.02 54.33
C LYS A 123 40.84 -63.72 55.53
N PRO A 124 39.52 -63.53 55.34
CA PRO A 124 38.62 -63.20 56.44
C PRO A 124 38.54 -64.34 57.46
N SER A 125 38.63 -64.01 58.75
CA SER A 125 38.46 -64.97 59.85
C SER A 125 37.02 -65.50 59.92
N ALA A 126 36.85 -66.77 60.28
CA ALA A 126 35.58 -67.50 60.22
C ALA A 126 34.40 -66.81 60.94
N MET A 127 34.67 -66.01 61.99
CA MET A 127 33.67 -65.27 62.74
C MET A 127 33.13 -64.03 62.00
N LYS A 128 33.93 -63.41 61.11
CA LYS A 128 33.47 -62.35 60.20
C LYS A 128 32.61 -62.92 59.05
N ASN A 129 32.73 -64.20 58.71
CA ASN A 129 31.92 -64.84 57.65
C ASN A 129 30.45 -65.01 58.06
N PHE A 130 30.14 -65.20 59.33
CA PHE A 130 28.76 -65.41 59.79
C PHE A 130 27.91 -64.13 59.66
N TRP A 131 28.43 -62.99 60.13
CA TRP A 131 27.73 -61.69 60.03
C TRP A 131 27.69 -61.11 58.60
N LYS A 132 28.65 -61.48 57.73
CA LYS A 132 28.71 -61.05 56.32
C LYS A 132 27.90 -61.90 55.34
N THR A 133 27.23 -62.94 55.82
CA THR A 133 26.36 -63.80 54.99
C THR A 133 24.87 -63.42 55.11
N VAL A 134 24.51 -62.64 56.15
CA VAL A 134 23.13 -62.17 56.41
C VAL A 134 22.86 -60.79 55.79
N ALA A 135 23.88 -59.96 55.57
CA ALA A 135 23.77 -58.71 54.80
C ALA A 135 24.25 -58.93 53.35
N GLY A 136 23.34 -58.85 52.38
CA GLY A 136 23.60 -59.11 50.95
C GLY A 136 24.50 -58.09 50.22
N ASN A 137 25.54 -57.54 50.84
CA ASN A 137 26.28 -56.38 50.33
C ASN A 137 27.81 -56.54 50.24
N LYS A 138 28.33 -57.76 49.96
CA LYS A 138 29.78 -58.03 49.81
C LYS A 138 30.49 -57.13 48.78
N ASN A 139 29.80 -56.72 47.71
CA ASN A 139 30.39 -55.88 46.66
C ASN A 139 30.50 -54.40 47.07
N LYS A 140 29.69 -53.93 48.03
CA LYS A 140 29.70 -52.54 48.48
C LYS A 140 30.94 -52.23 49.31
N ASP A 141 31.29 -53.10 50.28
CA ASP A 141 32.49 -52.95 51.11
C ASP A 141 33.79 -52.99 50.27
N VAL A 142 33.84 -53.85 49.24
CA VAL A 142 35.01 -53.97 48.34
C VAL A 142 35.11 -52.75 47.42
N MET A 143 33.97 -52.24 46.95
CA MET A 143 33.91 -51.00 46.18
C MET A 143 34.38 -49.79 47.00
N GLU A 144 33.94 -49.66 48.25
CA GLU A 144 34.39 -48.59 49.17
C GLU A 144 35.90 -48.69 49.45
N GLY A 145 36.42 -49.90 49.67
CA GLY A 145 37.86 -50.15 49.82
C GLY A 145 38.66 -49.72 48.58
N LYS A 146 38.15 -49.99 47.39
CA LYS A 146 38.76 -49.55 46.14
C LYS A 146 38.70 -48.03 45.95
N GLU A 147 37.62 -47.37 46.38
CA GLU A 147 37.50 -45.91 46.37
C GLU A 147 38.56 -45.26 47.28
N ILE A 148 38.76 -45.80 48.48
CA ILE A 148 39.77 -45.34 49.44
C ILE A 148 41.17 -45.49 48.84
N ALA A 149 41.48 -46.68 48.30
CA ALA A 149 42.78 -46.92 47.69
C ALA A 149 43.04 -45.99 46.51
N ALA A 150 42.08 -45.85 45.61
CA ALA A 150 42.15 -44.93 44.49
C ALA A 150 42.39 -43.47 44.93
N ASN A 151 41.72 -42.98 45.99
CA ASN A 151 41.94 -41.63 46.51
C ASN A 151 43.37 -41.42 47.04
N ILE A 152 43.94 -42.41 47.72
CA ILE A 152 45.32 -42.33 48.24
C ILE A 152 46.33 -42.36 47.09
N MET A 153 46.10 -43.19 46.07
CA MET A 153 46.94 -43.20 44.88
C MET A 153 46.88 -41.86 44.14
N LEU A 154 45.69 -41.25 44.02
CA LEU A 154 45.54 -39.91 43.46
C LEU A 154 46.32 -38.87 44.28
N GLU A 155 46.27 -38.91 45.60
CA GLU A 155 47.07 -38.02 46.46
C GLU A 155 48.57 -38.12 46.16
N ASN A 156 49.09 -39.34 46.02
CA ASN A 156 50.49 -39.56 45.68
C ASN A 156 50.82 -39.08 44.26
N ILE A 157 49.98 -39.38 43.26
CA ILE A 157 50.20 -38.96 41.88
C ILE A 157 50.22 -37.43 41.80
N PHE A 158 49.24 -36.74 42.40
CA PHE A 158 49.19 -35.29 42.39
C PHE A 158 50.36 -34.66 43.17
N SER A 159 50.89 -35.33 44.21
CA SER A 159 52.06 -34.85 44.97
C SER A 159 53.33 -34.66 44.12
N ILE A 160 53.43 -35.33 42.96
CA ILE A 160 54.51 -35.11 41.97
C ILE A 160 54.60 -33.64 41.56
N LEU A 161 53.46 -32.95 41.53
CA LEU A 161 53.34 -31.54 41.16
C LEU A 161 53.74 -30.58 42.29
N GLY A 162 54.10 -31.10 43.47
CA GLY A 162 54.63 -30.34 44.61
C GLY A 162 55.86 -29.49 44.26
N THR A 163 56.67 -29.98 43.32
CA THR A 163 57.74 -29.21 42.67
C THR A 163 57.40 -29.05 41.19
N TRP A 164 56.81 -27.90 40.84
CA TRP A 164 56.31 -27.66 39.50
C TRP A 164 57.45 -27.54 38.46
N SER A 165 57.54 -28.47 37.53
CA SER A 165 58.56 -28.50 36.45
C SER A 165 58.06 -29.29 35.23
N THR A 166 58.74 -29.15 34.09
CA THR A 166 58.41 -29.85 32.85
C THR A 166 58.45 -31.38 33.00
N ASP A 167 59.48 -31.90 33.67
CA ASP A 167 59.63 -33.35 33.88
C ASP A 167 58.59 -33.89 34.85
N ASN A 168 58.32 -33.18 35.96
CA ASN A 168 57.31 -33.58 36.92
C ASN A 168 55.90 -33.54 36.33
N LEU A 169 55.60 -32.56 35.49
CA LEU A 169 54.31 -32.49 34.78
C LEU A 169 54.15 -33.64 33.78
N ARG A 170 55.21 -33.97 33.02
CA ARG A 170 55.20 -35.13 32.11
C ARG A 170 54.99 -36.44 32.89
N ASN A 171 55.72 -36.61 33.99
CA ASN A 171 55.63 -37.81 34.83
C ASN A 171 54.23 -37.92 35.47
N PHE A 172 53.70 -36.83 36.01
CA PHE A 172 52.33 -36.75 36.50
C PHE A 172 51.30 -37.17 35.44
N LEU A 173 51.35 -36.59 34.24
CA LEU A 173 50.38 -36.92 33.18
C LEU A 173 50.52 -38.36 32.67
N SER A 174 51.72 -38.93 32.68
CA SER A 174 51.92 -40.34 32.35
C SER A 174 51.34 -41.25 33.44
N GLN A 175 51.73 -41.03 34.68
CA GLN A 175 51.27 -41.83 35.82
C GLN A 175 49.76 -41.73 36.02
N LEU A 176 49.16 -40.54 35.85
CA LEU A 176 47.72 -40.37 35.93
C LEU A 176 46.98 -41.12 34.81
N ARG A 177 47.54 -41.17 33.59
CA ARG A 177 46.98 -41.97 32.49
C ARG A 177 47.07 -43.47 32.78
N GLN A 178 48.20 -43.94 33.31
CA GLN A 178 48.39 -45.33 33.74
C GLN A 178 47.39 -45.68 34.86
N PHE A 179 47.28 -44.83 35.88
CA PHE A 179 46.28 -44.94 36.96
C PHE A 179 44.86 -45.02 36.42
N HIS A 180 44.46 -44.12 35.52
CA HIS A 180 43.11 -44.09 34.94
C HIS A 180 42.78 -45.42 34.24
N VAL A 181 43.72 -45.92 33.42
CA VAL A 181 43.55 -47.15 32.66
C VAL A 181 43.49 -48.38 33.56
N VAL A 182 44.41 -48.49 34.53
CA VAL A 182 44.46 -49.63 35.46
C VAL A 182 43.22 -49.65 36.37
N THR A 183 42.82 -48.49 36.88
CA THR A 183 41.77 -48.40 37.91
C THR A 183 40.37 -48.57 37.33
N LYS A 184 40.11 -48.04 36.11
CA LYS A 184 38.80 -48.09 35.46
C LYS A 184 38.43 -49.47 34.91
N GLU A 185 39.43 -50.31 34.67
CA GLU A 185 39.25 -51.69 34.20
C GLU A 185 39.89 -52.67 35.21
N PRO A 186 39.18 -53.08 36.28
CA PRO A 186 39.69 -54.07 37.22
C PRO A 186 39.84 -55.45 36.56
N TRP A 187 40.97 -55.66 35.90
CA TRP A 187 41.33 -56.94 35.30
C TRP A 187 41.86 -57.89 36.37
N VAL A 188 41.29 -59.09 36.39
CA VAL A 188 41.78 -60.22 37.19
C VAL A 188 42.10 -61.38 36.26
N TYR A 189 42.82 -62.37 36.77
CA TYR A 189 43.18 -63.57 36.03
C TYR A 189 42.59 -64.80 36.72
N ASP A 190 41.78 -65.56 35.98
CA ASP A 190 41.16 -66.82 36.39
C ASP A 190 41.22 -67.79 35.19
N ASN A 191 42.36 -68.48 35.04
CA ASN A 191 42.84 -69.19 33.82
C ASN A 191 42.98 -68.33 32.55
N ARG A 192 42.26 -67.22 32.46
CA ARG A 192 42.36 -66.20 31.43
C ARG A 192 42.13 -64.83 32.07
N LYS A 193 42.59 -63.78 31.40
CA LYS A 193 42.24 -62.41 31.76
C LYS A 193 40.73 -62.20 31.64
N MET A 194 40.12 -61.62 32.67
CA MET A 194 38.70 -61.26 32.67
C MET A 194 38.43 -60.01 33.50
N LEU A 195 37.40 -59.26 33.12
CA LEU A 195 37.00 -58.04 33.82
C LEU A 195 36.20 -58.39 35.08
N TRP A 196 36.42 -57.67 36.17
CA TRP A 196 35.62 -57.81 37.39
C TRP A 196 34.31 -57.01 37.30
N THR A 197 33.38 -57.49 36.49
CA THR A 197 32.08 -56.83 36.24
C THR A 197 31.20 -56.70 37.49
N GLU A 198 31.19 -57.71 38.36
CA GLU A 198 30.37 -57.74 39.60
C GLU A 198 30.69 -56.61 40.59
N LEU A 199 31.89 -56.03 40.50
CA LEU A 199 32.35 -54.97 41.40
C LEU A 199 31.62 -53.64 41.19
N ASN A 200 30.96 -53.44 40.04
CA ASN A 200 30.29 -52.19 39.67
C ASN A 200 31.20 -50.94 39.80
N PHE A 201 32.51 -51.11 39.57
CA PHE A 201 33.51 -50.05 39.64
C PHE A 201 34.23 -49.94 38.31
N GLY A 202 33.98 -48.87 37.57
CA GLY A 202 34.56 -48.62 36.25
C GLY A 202 34.79 -47.15 35.95
N THR A 203 34.71 -46.77 34.67
CA THR A 203 35.02 -45.41 34.18
C THR A 203 34.27 -44.31 34.92
N GLN A 204 32.97 -44.48 35.21
CA GLN A 204 32.18 -43.45 35.89
C GLN A 204 32.69 -43.18 37.32
N GLN A 205 32.98 -44.25 38.08
CA GLN A 205 33.49 -44.13 39.45
C GLN A 205 34.88 -43.49 39.47
N VAL A 206 35.77 -43.90 38.56
CA VAL A 206 37.11 -43.30 38.43
C VAL A 206 37.03 -41.82 38.03
N ASN A 207 36.18 -41.48 37.07
CA ASN A 207 36.00 -40.09 36.65
C ASN A 207 35.42 -39.23 37.79
N ASN A 208 34.47 -39.76 38.56
CA ASN A 208 33.92 -39.06 39.74
C ASN A 208 34.97 -38.85 40.83
N LEU A 209 35.84 -39.84 41.06
CA LEU A 209 36.96 -39.72 42.00
C LEU A 209 37.94 -38.62 41.57
N LEU A 210 38.33 -38.61 40.30
CA LEU A 210 39.18 -37.56 39.73
C LEU A 210 38.55 -36.18 39.88
N LEU A 211 37.26 -36.02 39.54
CA LEU A 211 36.55 -34.75 39.68
C LEU A 211 36.46 -34.29 41.15
N LYS A 212 36.13 -35.20 42.07
CA LYS A 212 36.06 -34.93 43.51
C LYS A 212 37.43 -34.51 44.07
N TYR A 213 38.49 -35.19 43.65
CA TYR A 213 39.85 -34.89 44.06
C TYR A 213 40.34 -33.56 43.50
N MET A 214 40.15 -33.30 42.19
CA MET A 214 40.49 -32.02 41.57
C MET A 214 39.74 -30.85 42.24
N ARG A 215 38.48 -31.06 42.63
CA ARG A 215 37.74 -30.07 43.41
C ARG A 215 38.36 -29.85 44.78
N LYS A 216 38.71 -30.92 45.52
CA LYS A 216 39.39 -30.84 46.83
C LYS A 216 40.64 -29.96 46.77
N ILE A 217 41.49 -30.15 45.75
CA ILE A 217 42.73 -29.36 45.61
C ILE A 217 42.50 -27.94 45.06
N ALA A 218 41.38 -27.69 44.39
CA ALA A 218 41.00 -26.35 43.90
C ALA A 218 40.33 -25.48 44.96
N LEU A 219 39.66 -26.08 45.97
CA LEU A 219 38.93 -25.36 47.02
C LEU A 219 39.72 -24.20 47.69
N PRO A 220 41.03 -24.34 48.01
CA PRO A 220 41.80 -23.25 48.63
C PRO A 220 41.85 -21.96 47.80
N PHE A 221 41.71 -22.07 46.47
CA PHE A 221 41.71 -20.93 45.54
C PHE A 221 40.30 -20.42 45.20
N LEU A 222 39.26 -21.19 45.53
CA LEU A 222 37.86 -20.88 45.21
C LEU A 222 37.07 -20.36 46.43
N ALA A 223 37.59 -20.55 47.65
CA ALA A 223 36.92 -20.10 48.87
C ALA A 223 37.00 -18.56 49.06
N PRO A 224 35.99 -17.93 49.68
CA PRO A 224 36.01 -16.49 50.00
C PRO A 224 37.21 -16.11 50.87
N GLU A 225 37.68 -14.87 50.75
CA GLU A 225 38.95 -14.39 51.34
C GLU A 225 39.11 -14.57 52.87
N GLY A 226 38.05 -14.86 53.60
CA GLY A 226 38.05 -15.15 55.05
C GLY A 226 38.17 -16.64 55.45
N ALA A 227 38.15 -17.59 54.50
CA ALA A 227 38.24 -19.03 54.76
C ALA A 227 39.58 -19.64 54.28
N LYS A 228 40.65 -18.84 54.27
CA LYS A 228 42.01 -19.30 53.97
C LYS A 228 42.54 -20.13 55.15
N ALA A 229 42.15 -21.40 55.22
CA ALA A 229 42.94 -22.39 55.95
C ALA A 229 44.38 -22.36 55.39
N SER A 230 45.38 -22.54 56.26
CA SER A 230 46.81 -22.41 55.98
C SER A 230 47.20 -22.93 54.59
N GLN A 231 47.82 -22.06 53.76
CA GLN A 231 48.36 -22.42 52.44
C GLN A 231 49.54 -23.42 52.49
N GLU A 232 49.85 -23.97 53.67
CA GLU A 232 50.98 -24.88 53.89
C GLU A 232 50.76 -26.26 53.25
N ASP A 233 49.51 -26.70 53.05
CA ASP A 233 49.16 -28.03 52.51
C ASP A 233 48.76 -28.01 51.01
N VAL A 234 48.94 -26.90 50.29
CA VAL A 234 48.56 -26.81 48.86
C VAL A 234 49.65 -27.40 47.97
N VAL A 235 49.32 -28.48 47.26
CA VAL A 235 50.24 -29.20 46.36
C VAL A 235 50.79 -28.32 45.24
N ILE A 236 49.97 -27.44 44.64
CA ILE A 236 50.40 -26.49 43.61
C ILE A 236 50.16 -25.07 44.10
N LYS A 237 51.23 -24.31 44.32
CA LYS A 237 51.16 -22.95 44.88
C LYS A 237 50.55 -21.92 43.94
N SER A 238 50.75 -22.06 42.62
CA SER A 238 50.15 -21.16 41.63
C SER A 238 48.73 -21.60 41.28
N LYS A 239 47.79 -20.68 41.48
CA LYS A 239 46.39 -20.82 41.08
C LYS A 239 46.27 -21.15 39.59
N LEU A 240 47.01 -20.42 38.75
CA LEU A 240 46.94 -20.56 37.30
C LEU A 240 47.57 -21.87 36.82
N ALA A 241 48.69 -22.29 37.42
CA ALA A 241 49.30 -23.59 37.14
C ALA A 241 48.35 -24.75 37.49
N LEU A 242 47.68 -24.68 38.65
CA LEU A 242 46.64 -25.65 39.02
C LEU A 242 45.50 -25.66 38.00
N GLY A 243 45.00 -24.49 37.59
CA GLY A 243 43.95 -24.36 36.57
C GLY A 243 44.32 -25.04 35.26
N PHE A 244 45.53 -24.80 34.73
CA PHE A 244 46.00 -25.44 33.50
C PHE A 244 46.24 -26.95 33.65
N THR A 245 46.67 -27.39 34.84
CA THR A 245 46.77 -28.82 35.17
C THR A 245 45.42 -29.49 35.08
N ILE A 246 44.42 -28.95 35.77
CA ILE A 246 43.06 -29.48 35.80
C ILE A 246 42.47 -29.48 34.39
N LEU A 247 42.60 -28.38 33.65
CA LEU A 247 42.14 -28.30 32.26
C LEU A 247 42.79 -29.40 31.39
N THR A 248 44.10 -29.60 31.53
CA THR A 248 44.81 -30.63 30.78
C THR A 248 44.33 -32.04 31.14
N VAL A 249 44.08 -32.32 32.42
CA VAL A 249 43.54 -33.61 32.87
C VAL A 249 42.13 -33.83 32.32
N VAL A 250 41.27 -32.82 32.42
CA VAL A 250 39.88 -32.87 31.93
C VAL A 250 39.83 -33.14 30.43
N GLU A 251 40.66 -32.46 29.64
CA GLU A 251 40.71 -32.65 28.19
C GLU A 251 41.36 -33.99 27.80
N THR A 252 42.46 -34.37 28.44
CA THR A 252 43.20 -35.62 28.13
C THR A 252 42.40 -36.88 28.46
N LEU A 253 41.61 -36.86 29.55
CA LEU A 253 40.81 -38.00 29.99
C LEU A 253 39.34 -37.90 29.55
N HIS A 254 38.97 -36.85 28.80
CA HIS A 254 37.61 -36.56 28.38
C HIS A 254 36.60 -36.60 29.53
N LEU A 255 36.92 -35.93 30.65
CA LEU A 255 36.07 -35.94 31.84
C LEU A 255 34.77 -35.15 31.60
N PRO A 256 33.63 -35.63 32.15
CA PRO A 256 32.36 -34.93 32.03
C PRO A 256 32.42 -33.60 32.78
N ALA A 257 31.96 -32.52 32.14
CA ALA A 257 31.95 -31.19 32.74
C ALA A 257 30.54 -30.87 33.22
N LEU A 258 30.37 -30.83 34.54
CA LEU A 258 29.20 -30.20 35.14
C LEU A 258 29.33 -28.69 35.07
N LYS A 259 28.21 -27.98 34.89
CA LYS A 259 28.16 -26.52 34.81
C LYS A 259 28.95 -25.80 35.92
N SER A 260 28.83 -26.29 37.16
CA SER A 260 29.57 -25.73 38.30
C SER A 260 31.08 -25.92 38.21
N HIS A 261 31.55 -27.07 37.69
CA HIS A 261 32.97 -27.35 37.55
C HIS A 261 33.62 -26.47 36.47
N LEU A 262 32.87 -26.15 35.40
CA LEU A 262 33.33 -25.22 34.39
C LEU A 262 33.51 -23.81 34.96
N ALA A 263 32.55 -23.32 35.76
CA ALA A 263 32.66 -22.01 36.41
C ALA A 263 33.83 -21.94 37.40
N ASP A 264 34.04 -23.01 38.19
CA ASP A 264 35.19 -23.13 39.09
C ASP A 264 36.51 -23.10 38.30
N LEU A 265 36.58 -23.83 37.18
CA LEU A 265 37.76 -23.84 36.31
C LEU A 265 38.01 -22.48 35.65
N CYS A 266 36.97 -21.78 35.21
CA CYS A 266 37.07 -20.39 34.74
C CYS A 266 37.63 -19.46 35.82
N SER A 267 37.24 -19.67 37.08
CA SER A 267 37.70 -18.85 38.21
C SER A 267 39.18 -19.11 38.53
N LEU A 268 39.64 -20.36 38.43
CA LEU A 268 41.06 -20.72 38.56
C LEU A 268 41.91 -20.13 37.42
N LEU A 269 41.37 -20.12 36.20
CA LEU A 269 42.01 -19.58 35.01
C LEU A 269 41.78 -18.06 34.83
N CYS A 270 41.09 -17.39 35.77
CA CYS A 270 41.01 -15.94 35.76
C CYS A 270 42.31 -15.36 36.31
N LEU A 271 42.93 -14.47 35.53
CA LEU A 271 44.14 -13.75 35.96
C LEU A 271 43.87 -12.92 37.22
N ASP A 272 44.77 -13.00 38.19
CA ASP A 272 44.68 -12.23 39.42
C ASP A 272 45.08 -10.77 39.18
N LYS A 273 44.58 -9.87 40.04
CA LYS A 273 44.88 -8.44 39.96
C LYS A 273 46.28 -8.16 40.51
N VAL A 274 47.30 -8.41 39.70
CA VAL A 274 48.72 -8.20 40.01
C VAL A 274 49.40 -7.37 38.92
N SER A 275 50.70 -7.07 39.05
CA SER A 275 51.43 -6.29 38.04
C SER A 275 51.56 -7.04 36.71
N GLN A 276 51.58 -6.31 35.59
CA GLN A 276 51.69 -6.90 34.25
C GLN A 276 52.96 -7.77 34.11
N GLN A 277 54.07 -7.37 34.72
CA GLN A 277 55.32 -8.13 34.73
C GLN A 277 55.15 -9.48 35.44
N ALA A 278 54.50 -9.51 36.60
CA ALA A 278 54.27 -10.75 37.35
C ALA A 278 53.44 -11.76 36.54
N ILE A 279 52.44 -11.28 35.79
CA ILE A 279 51.65 -12.14 34.89
C ILE A 279 52.49 -12.66 33.72
N GLN A 280 53.30 -11.80 33.09
CA GLN A 280 54.16 -12.24 32.00
C GLN A 280 55.17 -13.30 32.45
N ASP A 281 55.75 -13.14 33.64
CA ASP A 281 56.66 -14.12 34.24
C ASP A 281 55.93 -15.43 34.57
N GLU A 282 54.72 -15.38 35.14
CA GLU A 282 53.90 -16.58 35.42
C GLU A 282 53.50 -17.31 34.13
N ILE A 283 53.06 -16.59 33.10
CA ILE A 283 52.71 -17.16 31.79
C ILE A 283 53.94 -17.79 31.11
N ARG A 284 55.12 -17.15 31.18
CA ARG A 284 56.37 -17.71 30.66
C ARG A 284 56.70 -19.02 31.37
N HIS A 285 56.62 -19.05 32.70
CA HIS A 285 56.85 -20.25 33.50
C HIS A 285 55.87 -21.38 33.15
N ILE A 286 54.60 -21.07 32.90
CA ILE A 286 53.61 -22.06 32.44
C ILE A 286 53.97 -22.58 31.03
N LYS A 287 54.33 -21.70 30.09
CA LYS A 287 54.75 -22.11 28.74
C LYS A 287 55.96 -23.04 28.79
N GLU A 288 56.95 -22.74 29.63
CA GLU A 288 58.15 -23.57 29.84
C GLU A 288 57.78 -24.93 30.46
N ALA A 289 56.94 -24.95 31.49
CA ALA A 289 56.50 -26.19 32.13
C ALA A 289 55.75 -27.12 31.14
N PHE A 290 54.92 -26.57 30.26
CA PHE A 290 54.17 -27.35 29.28
C PHE A 290 54.92 -27.59 27.95
N ALA A 291 56.09 -26.97 27.72
CA ALA A 291 56.80 -27.00 26.43
C ALA A 291 57.12 -28.41 25.93
N ALA A 292 57.46 -29.34 26.84
CA ALA A 292 57.85 -30.70 26.48
C ALA A 292 56.73 -31.73 26.66
N VAL A 293 55.50 -31.26 26.88
CA VAL A 293 54.28 -32.06 26.89
C VAL A 293 53.60 -31.88 25.53
N THR A 294 53.11 -32.93 24.88
CA THR A 294 52.42 -32.88 23.56
C THR A 294 51.03 -32.21 23.62
N VAL A 295 50.80 -31.32 24.60
CA VAL A 295 49.53 -30.66 24.88
C VAL A 295 49.56 -29.25 24.30
N CYS A 296 48.56 -28.92 23.47
CA CYS A 296 48.38 -27.55 22.99
C CYS A 296 47.43 -26.79 23.92
N LEU A 297 48.00 -25.95 24.80
CA LEU A 297 47.21 -25.13 25.75
C LEU A 297 46.20 -24.21 25.05
N LYS A 298 46.53 -23.68 23.86
CA LYS A 298 45.59 -22.90 23.04
C LYS A 298 44.32 -23.71 22.72
N VAL A 299 44.48 -24.93 22.22
CA VAL A 299 43.34 -25.80 21.84
C VAL A 299 42.51 -26.14 23.09
N HIS A 300 43.15 -26.45 24.21
CA HIS A 300 42.43 -26.72 25.46
C HIS A 300 41.63 -25.51 25.96
N LEU A 301 42.18 -24.29 25.86
CA LEU A 301 41.47 -23.07 26.23
C LEU A 301 40.28 -22.80 25.29
N ILE A 302 40.45 -23.02 23.97
CA ILE A 302 39.34 -22.90 23.00
C ILE A 302 38.24 -23.91 23.31
N ASN A 303 38.61 -25.19 23.54
CA ASN A 303 37.66 -26.23 23.92
C ASN A 303 36.92 -25.88 25.22
N LEU A 304 37.63 -25.34 26.22
CA LEU A 304 37.01 -24.90 27.47
C LEU A 304 36.00 -23.78 27.22
N CYS A 305 36.40 -22.73 26.49
CA CYS A 305 35.50 -21.64 26.14
C CYS A 305 34.28 -22.14 25.37
N GLN A 306 34.45 -23.04 24.40
CA GLN A 306 33.35 -23.64 23.64
C GLN A 306 32.42 -24.46 24.53
N ARG A 307 32.96 -25.32 25.42
CA ARG A 307 32.15 -26.08 26.38
C ARG A 307 31.37 -25.17 27.33
N CYS A 308 31.97 -24.07 27.79
CA CYS A 308 31.27 -23.07 28.59
C CYS A 308 30.16 -22.36 27.81
N ILE A 309 30.40 -22.08 26.52
CA ILE A 309 29.39 -21.53 25.62
C ILE A 309 28.21 -22.49 25.47
N ASP A 310 28.48 -23.78 25.24
CA ASP A 310 27.46 -24.82 25.04
C ASP A 310 26.65 -25.06 26.32
N GLU A 311 27.30 -25.11 27.49
CA GLU A 311 26.69 -25.35 28.81
C GLU A 311 26.16 -24.08 29.51
N GLN A 312 26.16 -22.95 28.81
CA GLN A 312 25.67 -21.66 29.32
C GLN A 312 26.36 -21.16 30.60
N VAL A 313 27.68 -21.30 30.67
CA VAL A 313 28.55 -20.77 31.74
C VAL A 313 29.19 -19.48 31.23
N ASP A 314 28.84 -18.33 31.80
CA ASP A 314 29.25 -17.01 31.29
C ASP A 314 30.69 -16.62 31.72
N GLN A 315 31.24 -17.24 32.76
CA GLN A 315 32.57 -16.95 33.33
C GLN A 315 33.74 -17.18 32.37
N TRP A 316 33.50 -17.83 31.22
CA TRP A 316 34.52 -18.02 30.18
C TRP A 316 35.10 -16.70 29.65
N VAL A 317 34.36 -15.60 29.74
CA VAL A 317 34.83 -14.27 29.33
C VAL A 317 36.04 -13.78 30.14
N TRP A 318 36.26 -14.35 31.33
CA TRP A 318 37.44 -14.06 32.17
C TRP A 318 38.71 -14.77 31.70
N ILE A 319 38.57 -15.82 30.87
CA ILE A 319 39.68 -16.63 30.37
C ILE A 319 40.26 -16.05 29.07
N ILE A 320 39.50 -15.22 28.36
CA ILE A 320 39.91 -14.63 27.08
C ILE A 320 41.33 -14.02 27.10
N PRO A 321 41.77 -13.29 28.15
CA PRO A 321 43.15 -12.80 28.22
C PRO A 321 44.19 -13.91 28.10
N LEU A 322 43.98 -15.07 28.74
CA LEU A 322 44.86 -16.23 28.59
C LEU A 322 44.85 -16.73 27.14
N LEU A 323 43.68 -16.81 26.52
CA LEU A 323 43.60 -17.20 25.12
C LEU A 323 44.49 -16.31 24.25
N HIS A 324 44.46 -14.99 24.44
CA HIS A 324 45.36 -14.08 23.72
C HIS A 324 46.84 -14.23 24.08
N PHE A 325 47.19 -14.51 25.34
CA PHE A 325 48.58 -14.77 25.73
C PHE A 325 49.16 -16.05 25.12
N PHE A 326 48.33 -17.07 24.89
CA PHE A 326 48.72 -18.35 24.27
C PHE A 326 48.46 -18.41 22.76
N ALA A 327 47.67 -17.47 22.22
CA ALA A 327 47.38 -17.27 20.81
C ALA A 327 47.50 -15.77 20.49
N ALA A 328 48.73 -15.28 20.33
CA ALA A 328 48.99 -13.87 20.11
C ALA A 328 48.13 -13.32 18.95
N PRO A 329 47.25 -12.33 19.20
CA PRO A 329 46.44 -11.73 18.15
C PRO A 329 47.33 -11.08 17.08
N LEU A 330 46.89 -11.10 15.82
CA LEU A 330 47.57 -10.40 14.73
C LEU A 330 47.64 -8.90 15.05
N GLN A 331 48.85 -8.35 15.17
CA GLN A 331 49.06 -6.94 15.55
C GLN A 331 48.86 -5.98 14.37
N HIS A 332 47.63 -5.90 13.86
CA HIS A 332 47.24 -4.96 12.80
C HIS A 332 46.02 -4.15 13.24
N ASP A 333 46.14 -3.41 14.35
CA ASP A 333 45.01 -2.73 15.01
C ASP A 333 44.26 -1.71 14.12
N HIS A 334 44.93 -1.16 13.10
CA HIS A 334 44.38 -0.16 12.20
C HIS A 334 43.72 -0.75 10.94
N LEU A 335 43.98 -2.02 10.59
CA LEU A 335 43.40 -2.62 9.38
C LEU A 335 42.09 -3.35 9.70
N LEU A 336 41.13 -3.24 8.78
CA LEU A 336 39.91 -4.05 8.81
C LEU A 336 40.25 -5.48 8.38
N MET A 337 39.96 -6.45 9.24
CA MET A 337 40.13 -7.89 9.01
C MET A 337 38.83 -8.66 9.30
N GLU A 338 38.84 -9.99 9.37
CA GLU A 338 37.67 -10.76 9.80
C GLU A 338 37.39 -10.55 11.31
N GLU A 339 36.12 -10.63 11.72
CA GLU A 339 35.68 -10.26 13.08
C GLU A 339 36.38 -11.11 14.17
N ASP A 340 36.57 -12.40 13.91
CA ASP A 340 37.22 -13.35 14.81
C ASP A 340 38.73 -13.10 14.96
N SER A 341 39.44 -12.84 13.86
CA SER A 341 40.86 -12.43 13.91
C SER A 341 41.03 -11.07 14.58
N TRP A 342 40.13 -10.12 14.33
CA TRP A 342 40.17 -8.79 14.97
C TRP A 342 40.00 -8.89 16.50
N ALA A 343 39.13 -9.78 16.94
CA ALA A 343 38.80 -10.01 18.34
C ALA A 343 39.74 -11.00 19.06
N GLY A 344 40.61 -11.73 18.35
CA GLY A 344 41.42 -12.80 18.94
C GLY A 344 40.60 -14.02 19.38
N LEU A 345 39.45 -14.26 18.75
CA LEU A 345 38.48 -15.31 19.11
C LEU A 345 38.41 -16.45 18.07
N GLU A 346 39.47 -16.60 17.28
CA GLU A 346 39.58 -17.63 16.23
C GLU A 346 39.31 -19.04 16.80
N GLY A 347 38.35 -19.73 16.19
CA GLY A 347 37.92 -21.07 16.62
C GLY A 347 36.78 -21.10 17.63
N LEU A 348 36.21 -19.96 18.03
CA LEU A 348 35.03 -19.89 18.91
C LEU A 348 33.75 -19.50 18.14
N SER A 349 32.65 -20.19 18.42
CA SER A 349 31.34 -19.87 17.81
C SER A 349 30.60 -18.71 18.52
N PHE A 350 31.26 -17.57 18.69
CA PHE A 350 30.71 -16.44 19.48
C PHE A 350 29.58 -15.67 18.76
N ALA A 351 29.60 -15.63 17.42
CA ALA A 351 28.66 -14.83 16.63
C ALA A 351 27.20 -15.31 16.72
N GLU A 352 26.99 -16.62 16.86
CA GLU A 352 25.65 -17.21 17.10
C GLU A 352 25.28 -17.10 18.58
N THR A 353 26.25 -17.31 19.46
CA THR A 353 26.07 -17.31 20.91
C THR A 353 25.58 -15.97 21.43
N ARG A 354 26.16 -14.86 20.97
CA ARG A 354 25.80 -13.50 21.40
C ARG A 354 24.35 -13.11 21.12
N LYS A 355 23.66 -13.82 20.22
CA LYS A 355 22.23 -13.57 19.92
C LYS A 355 21.29 -14.19 20.97
N LYS A 356 21.77 -15.14 21.77
CA LYS A 356 20.98 -15.95 22.71
C LYS A 356 21.25 -15.61 24.19
N ARG A 357 22.14 -14.64 24.46
CA ARG A 357 22.64 -14.32 25.81
C ARG A 357 22.01 -13.05 26.36
N ASP A 358 21.89 -13.00 27.69
CA ASP A 358 21.29 -11.90 28.45
C ASP A 358 22.37 -10.92 28.96
N LYS A 359 21.94 -9.83 29.59
CA LYS A 359 22.78 -8.74 30.15
C LYS A 359 23.72 -9.17 31.27
N THR A 360 23.64 -10.41 31.74
CA THR A 360 24.51 -11.00 32.78
C THR A 360 25.99 -10.93 32.43
N LEU A 361 26.34 -11.07 31.14
CA LEU A 361 27.72 -10.99 30.67
C LEU A 361 28.38 -9.64 30.97
N LEU A 362 27.65 -8.54 30.79
CA LEU A 362 28.17 -7.20 31.05
C LEU A 362 28.54 -7.03 32.53
N GLN A 363 27.73 -7.60 33.44
CA GLN A 363 27.99 -7.51 34.87
C GLN A 363 29.29 -8.25 35.26
N LEU A 364 29.55 -9.42 34.67
CA LEU A 364 30.79 -10.18 34.89
C LEU A 364 32.02 -9.44 34.36
N MET A 365 31.89 -8.72 33.24
CA MET A 365 32.94 -7.85 32.70
C MET A 365 33.20 -6.66 33.62
N LYS A 366 32.15 -6.08 34.22
CA LYS A 366 32.28 -4.98 35.20
C LYS A 366 33.02 -5.43 36.45
N GLU A 367 32.70 -6.62 36.95
CA GLU A 367 33.37 -7.22 38.11
C GLU A 367 34.89 -7.36 37.90
N LYS A 368 35.30 -7.78 36.70
CA LYS A 368 36.72 -8.05 36.35
C LYS A 368 37.31 -7.02 35.38
N ARG A 369 36.87 -5.75 35.47
CA ARG A 369 37.34 -4.66 34.58
C ARG A 369 38.87 -4.54 34.50
N TYR A 370 39.58 -4.83 35.58
CA TYR A 370 41.05 -4.76 35.64
C TYR A 370 41.75 -5.67 34.61
N LEU A 371 41.08 -6.71 34.09
CA LEU A 371 41.63 -7.58 33.06
C LEU A 371 41.99 -6.81 31.77
N MET A 372 41.30 -5.71 31.48
CA MET A 372 41.58 -4.86 30.32
C MET A 372 42.90 -4.09 30.43
N GLU A 373 43.42 -3.89 31.65
CA GLU A 373 44.74 -3.28 31.86
C GLU A 373 45.86 -4.27 31.49
N LEU A 374 45.58 -5.57 31.61
CA LEU A 374 46.51 -6.66 31.37
C LEU A 374 46.54 -7.07 29.89
N ASP A 375 45.39 -6.99 29.23
CA ASP A 375 45.20 -7.38 27.83
C ASP A 375 44.43 -6.30 27.05
N ARG A 376 45.15 -5.61 26.17
CA ARG A 376 44.60 -4.53 25.33
C ARG A 376 43.63 -5.04 24.26
N THR A 377 43.70 -6.31 23.88
CA THR A 377 42.81 -6.91 22.88
C THR A 377 41.46 -7.29 23.48
N LEU A 378 41.39 -7.46 24.81
CA LEU A 378 40.18 -7.87 25.52
C LEU A 378 38.95 -7.01 25.21
N VAL A 379 39.15 -5.69 25.03
CA VAL A 379 38.07 -4.76 24.66
C VAL A 379 37.37 -5.19 23.36
N LYS A 380 38.14 -5.67 22.38
CA LYS A 380 37.62 -6.08 21.07
C LYS A 380 36.81 -7.37 21.21
N SER A 381 37.35 -8.34 21.94
CA SER A 381 36.69 -9.61 22.22
C SER A 381 35.39 -9.42 22.99
N TRP A 382 35.40 -8.57 24.03
CA TRP A 382 34.21 -8.26 24.81
C TRP A 382 33.13 -7.58 23.97
N ILE A 383 33.49 -6.65 23.07
CA ILE A 383 32.54 -6.08 22.10
C ILE A 383 31.96 -7.15 21.16
N CYS A 384 32.74 -8.14 20.73
CA CYS A 384 32.26 -9.20 19.84
C CYS A 384 31.30 -10.18 20.51
N VAL A 385 31.44 -10.44 21.81
CA VAL A 385 30.65 -11.47 22.52
C VAL A 385 29.38 -10.93 23.18
N LEU A 386 29.33 -9.64 23.53
CA LEU A 386 28.18 -9.04 24.20
C LEU A 386 26.91 -9.04 23.33
N PRO A 387 25.69 -9.11 23.88
CA PRO A 387 24.48 -8.85 23.10
C PRO A 387 24.43 -7.37 22.65
N LEU A 388 23.74 -7.10 21.53
CA LEU A 388 23.73 -5.77 20.88
C LEU A 388 23.23 -4.66 21.82
N GLU A 389 22.21 -4.97 22.62
CA GLU A 389 21.60 -4.10 23.63
C GLU A 389 22.52 -3.66 24.77
N SER A 390 23.59 -4.42 25.05
CA SER A 390 24.54 -4.09 26.11
C SER A 390 25.74 -3.28 25.59
N LEU A 391 25.90 -3.12 24.27
CA LEU A 391 27.09 -2.49 23.69
C LEU A 391 27.17 -0.99 23.99
N ALA A 392 26.05 -0.27 23.97
CA ALA A 392 26.04 1.16 24.28
C ALA A 392 26.53 1.41 25.72
N GLU A 393 26.01 0.65 26.68
CA GLU A 393 26.44 0.71 28.08
C GLU A 393 27.91 0.29 28.24
N PHE A 394 28.34 -0.77 27.54
CA PHE A 394 29.73 -1.20 27.56
C PHE A 394 30.68 -0.12 27.03
N ILE A 395 30.37 0.51 25.89
CA ILE A 395 31.22 1.56 25.31
C ILE A 395 31.36 2.71 26.30
N ARG A 396 30.26 3.15 26.92
CA ARG A 396 30.29 4.22 27.92
C ARG A 396 31.14 3.87 29.15
N ASP A 397 31.02 2.64 29.66
CA ASP A 397 31.64 2.27 30.92
C ASP A 397 33.13 1.87 30.78
N PHE A 398 33.54 1.34 29.61
CA PHE A 398 34.85 0.72 29.41
C PHE A 398 35.75 1.39 28.37
N SER A 399 35.23 2.21 27.45
CA SER A 399 36.05 2.74 26.34
C SER A 399 36.95 3.90 26.78
N SER A 400 38.24 3.82 26.44
CA SER A 400 39.22 4.91 26.59
C SER A 400 39.73 5.46 25.24
N GLY A 401 39.40 4.78 24.13
CA GLY A 401 39.78 5.12 22.75
C GLY A 401 38.66 4.90 21.74
N LEU A 402 38.81 5.46 20.53
CA LEU A 402 37.74 5.56 19.53
C LEU A 402 37.69 4.40 18.52
N LEU A 403 38.84 3.86 18.13
CA LEU A 403 38.91 2.93 16.98
C LEU A 403 38.24 1.58 17.28
N ALA A 404 38.48 0.99 18.46
CA ALA A 404 37.93 -0.32 18.80
C ALA A 404 36.39 -0.32 18.94
N PRO A 405 35.75 0.67 19.60
CA PRO A 405 34.29 0.83 19.56
C PRO A 405 33.74 0.98 18.14
N LEU A 406 34.37 1.81 17.29
CA LEU A 406 33.90 2.03 15.91
C LEU A 406 34.00 0.77 15.04
N GLN A 407 35.16 0.09 15.05
CA GLN A 407 35.37 -1.16 14.33
C GLN A 407 34.42 -2.25 14.85
N GLY A 408 34.29 -2.36 16.17
CA GLY A 408 33.38 -3.29 16.81
C GLY A 408 31.95 -3.06 16.35
N VAL A 409 31.41 -1.85 16.48
CA VAL A 409 30.05 -1.56 16.01
C VAL A 409 29.90 -1.78 14.51
N PHE A 410 30.91 -1.47 13.70
CA PHE A 410 30.90 -1.79 12.27
C PHE A 410 30.71 -3.30 12.01
N TYR A 411 31.50 -4.17 12.65
CA TYR A 411 31.33 -5.63 12.53
C TYR A 411 29.96 -6.08 13.04
N ARG A 412 29.53 -5.52 14.18
CA ARG A 412 28.25 -5.85 14.80
C ARG A 412 27.06 -5.51 13.93
N LEU A 413 27.12 -4.45 13.12
CA LEU A 413 26.05 -4.04 12.21
C LEU A 413 26.20 -4.60 10.78
N GLN A 414 27.28 -5.34 10.48
CA GLN A 414 27.53 -5.87 9.14
C GLN A 414 26.41 -6.82 8.69
N ASN A 415 25.85 -7.64 9.59
CA ASN A 415 24.84 -8.66 9.27
C ASN A 415 23.55 -8.56 10.12
N VAL A 416 23.26 -7.38 10.69
CA VAL A 416 22.05 -7.17 11.49
C VAL A 416 20.87 -6.87 10.57
N ASP A 417 19.80 -7.65 10.73
CA ASP A 417 18.49 -7.30 10.19
C ASP A 417 17.87 -6.21 11.08
N LEU A 418 17.64 -5.04 10.51
CA LEU A 418 17.06 -3.88 11.20
C LEU A 418 15.54 -4.04 11.29
N SER A 419 15.12 -5.06 12.04
CA SER A 419 13.76 -5.20 12.55
C SER A 419 13.45 -4.12 13.60
N TRP A 420 12.16 -3.92 13.89
CA TRP A 420 11.68 -2.83 14.75
C TRP A 420 12.43 -2.72 16.10
N ASN A 421 12.65 -3.83 16.80
CA ASN A 421 13.33 -3.83 18.11
C ASN A 421 14.84 -3.55 18.01
N ASN A 422 15.48 -3.93 16.90
CA ASN A 422 16.90 -3.66 16.70
C ASN A 422 17.15 -2.19 16.35
N SER A 423 16.20 -1.49 15.74
CA SER A 423 16.40 -0.10 15.32
C SER A 423 16.63 0.87 16.48
N GLU A 424 15.86 0.77 17.57
CA GLU A 424 16.05 1.62 18.78
C GLU A 424 17.42 1.37 19.42
N VAL A 425 17.81 0.10 19.53
CA VAL A 425 19.10 -0.30 20.09
C VAL A 425 20.24 0.23 19.23
N VAL A 426 20.12 0.14 17.91
CA VAL A 426 21.13 0.63 16.96
C VAL A 426 21.21 2.16 16.99
N GLU A 427 20.08 2.87 17.07
CA GLU A 427 20.07 4.32 17.23
C GLU A 427 20.81 4.73 18.51
N SER A 428 20.46 4.14 19.66
CA SER A 428 21.13 4.39 20.94
C SER A 428 22.64 4.10 20.89
N LEU A 429 23.04 3.02 20.20
CA LEU A 429 24.44 2.65 20.02
C LEU A 429 25.20 3.68 19.18
N LEU A 430 24.64 4.13 18.05
CA LEU A 430 25.25 5.15 17.20
C LEU A 430 25.29 6.52 17.90
N THR A 431 24.26 6.88 18.65
CA THR A 431 24.26 8.10 19.46
C THR A 431 25.36 8.05 20.51
N THR A 432 25.53 6.91 21.18
CA THR A 432 26.61 6.73 22.17
C THR A 432 27.98 6.92 21.51
N LEU A 433 28.20 6.33 20.33
CA LEU A 433 29.45 6.52 19.57
C LEU A 433 29.66 7.98 19.15
N LEU A 434 28.60 8.67 18.72
CA LEU A 434 28.66 10.10 18.39
C LEU A 434 29.04 10.94 19.62
N CYS A 435 28.46 10.67 20.79
CA CYS A 435 28.84 11.32 22.05
C CYS A 435 30.31 11.04 22.41
N THR A 436 30.79 9.80 22.26
CA THR A 436 32.20 9.47 22.51
C THR A 436 33.14 10.21 21.54
N LEU A 437 32.73 10.43 20.29
CA LEU A 437 33.47 11.25 19.33
C LEU A 437 33.50 12.73 19.73
N ASP A 438 32.40 13.25 20.28
CA ASP A 438 32.29 14.63 20.75
C ASP A 438 33.15 14.91 21.99
N GLU A 439 33.24 13.96 22.93
CA GLU A 439 34.10 14.10 24.13
C GLU A 439 35.61 14.14 23.81
N LYS A 440 36.03 13.64 22.64
CA LYS A 440 37.44 13.52 22.22
C LYS A 440 37.90 14.65 21.28
N GLN A 441 37.13 15.72 21.16
CA GLN A 441 37.33 16.80 20.19
C GLN A 441 38.63 17.61 20.41
N ASP A 442 39.28 17.51 21.57
CA ASP A 442 40.46 18.31 21.94
C ASP A 442 41.82 17.71 21.58
N SER A 443 41.87 16.48 21.03
CA SER A 443 43.14 15.81 20.69
C SER A 443 43.15 15.26 19.26
N ALA A 444 44.07 15.74 18.42
CA ALA A 444 44.27 15.20 17.08
C ALA A 444 44.69 13.73 17.12
N LEU A 445 44.10 12.90 16.25
CA LEU A 445 44.44 11.47 16.13
C LEU A 445 45.68 11.28 15.27
N GLU A 446 46.45 10.22 15.52
CA GLU A 446 47.52 9.79 14.63
C GLU A 446 46.94 9.38 13.25
N ALA A 447 47.65 9.69 12.16
CA ALA A 447 47.16 9.59 10.78
C ALA A 447 46.58 8.21 10.40
N CYS A 448 47.25 7.12 10.78
CA CYS A 448 46.79 5.76 10.49
C CYS A 448 45.49 5.41 11.23
N PHE A 449 45.35 5.86 12.48
CA PHE A 449 44.15 5.65 13.30
C PHE A 449 42.98 6.50 12.81
N TRP A 450 43.24 7.77 12.48
CA TRP A 450 42.24 8.66 11.89
C TRP A 450 41.66 8.10 10.59
N GLN A 451 42.53 7.69 9.66
CA GLN A 451 42.08 7.15 8.37
C GLN A 451 41.22 5.89 8.56
N SER A 452 41.57 5.06 9.54
CA SER A 452 40.82 3.85 9.88
C SER A 452 39.45 4.17 10.48
N CYS A 453 39.36 5.15 11.38
CA CYS A 453 38.10 5.66 11.91
C CYS A 453 37.21 6.21 10.78
N LEU A 454 37.78 6.99 9.85
CA LEU A 454 37.02 7.56 8.73
C LEU A 454 36.44 6.48 7.82
N ILE A 455 37.26 5.48 7.45
CA ILE A 455 36.82 4.35 6.63
C ILE A 455 35.74 3.53 7.37
N CYS A 456 35.88 3.32 8.67
CA CYS A 456 34.88 2.60 9.47
C CYS A 456 33.55 3.36 9.52
N CYS A 457 33.56 4.66 9.86
CA CYS A 457 32.35 5.49 9.88
C CYS A 457 31.67 5.54 8.50
N PHE A 458 32.45 5.66 7.43
CA PHE A 458 31.92 5.68 6.08
C PHE A 458 31.31 4.34 5.66
N LYS A 459 31.98 3.21 5.91
CA LYS A 459 31.42 1.87 5.64
C LYS A 459 30.18 1.57 6.49
N LEU A 460 30.19 2.02 7.75
CA LEU A 460 29.04 1.93 8.65
C LEU A 460 27.85 2.71 8.10
N TYR A 461 28.06 3.96 7.69
CA TYR A 461 27.05 4.82 7.07
C TYR A 461 26.45 4.18 5.81
N MET A 462 27.28 3.70 4.87
CA MET A 462 26.81 2.99 3.68
C MET A 462 25.93 1.78 4.03
N ARG A 463 26.31 1.01 5.06
CA ARG A 463 25.55 -0.17 5.48
C ARG A 463 24.22 0.21 6.11
N VAL A 464 24.21 1.24 6.96
CA VAL A 464 23.00 1.78 7.59
C VAL A 464 22.03 2.29 6.53
N CYS A 465 22.48 3.11 5.57
CA CYS A 465 21.65 3.61 4.47
C CYS A 465 21.03 2.48 3.64
N LYS A 466 21.74 1.37 3.43
CA LYS A 466 21.21 0.21 2.68
C LYS A 466 20.20 -0.62 3.48
N ASN A 467 20.35 -0.69 4.80
CA ASN A 467 19.53 -1.56 5.65
C ASN A 467 18.32 -0.84 6.26
N VAL A 468 18.38 0.48 6.48
CA VAL A 468 17.27 1.27 7.05
C VAL A 468 16.22 1.53 5.98
N LYS A 469 15.26 0.60 5.86
CA LYS A 469 14.16 0.68 4.88
C LYS A 469 12.96 1.52 5.34
N GLN A 470 12.80 1.69 6.65
CA GLN A 470 11.70 2.47 7.22
C GLN A 470 12.19 3.86 7.58
N GLY A 471 11.67 4.88 6.89
CA GLY A 471 12.18 6.25 7.02
C GLY A 471 11.97 6.92 8.38
N ARG A 472 11.06 6.43 9.24
CA ARG A 472 10.93 6.94 10.62
C ARG A 472 12.22 6.81 11.45
N TRP A 473 13.11 5.87 11.08
CA TRP A 473 14.41 5.66 11.70
C TRP A 473 15.50 6.50 11.02
N PHE A 474 15.15 7.67 10.48
CA PHE A 474 16.07 8.59 9.78
C PHE A 474 17.22 9.06 10.67
N MET A 475 17.06 9.02 11.99
CA MET A 475 18.11 9.35 12.94
C MET A 475 19.30 8.40 12.83
N ILE A 476 19.10 7.12 12.50
CA ILE A 476 20.20 6.15 12.34
C ILE A 476 21.17 6.57 11.21
N PRO A 477 20.73 6.76 9.94
CA PRO A 477 21.62 7.26 8.89
C PRO A 477 22.09 8.69 9.16
N ALA A 478 21.27 9.56 9.76
CA ALA A 478 21.70 10.92 10.10
C ALA A 478 22.86 10.95 11.12
N THR A 479 22.73 10.21 12.23
CA THR A 479 23.78 10.10 13.26
C THR A 479 25.05 9.51 12.67
N SER A 480 24.97 8.48 11.83
CA SER A 480 26.16 7.93 11.15
C SER A 480 26.80 8.92 10.16
N ALA A 481 26.03 9.77 9.47
CA ALA A 481 26.59 10.87 8.67
C ALA A 481 27.26 11.95 9.54
N MET A 482 26.65 12.30 10.69
CA MET A 482 27.26 13.21 11.66
C MET A 482 28.58 12.66 12.21
N MET A 483 28.67 11.35 12.45
CA MET A 483 29.92 10.70 12.88
C MET A 483 31.03 10.86 11.82
N ILE A 484 30.72 10.76 10.53
CA ILE A 484 31.70 11.04 9.45
C ILE A 484 32.22 12.47 9.58
N SER A 485 31.31 13.46 9.69
CA SER A 485 31.69 14.86 9.86
C SER A 485 32.59 15.07 11.09
N LYS A 486 32.24 14.47 12.23
CA LYS A 486 33.02 14.57 13.48
C LYS A 486 34.39 13.93 13.36
N VAL A 487 34.52 12.75 12.77
CA VAL A 487 35.83 12.11 12.56
C VAL A 487 36.73 12.95 11.65
N VAL A 488 36.19 13.59 10.61
CA VAL A 488 37.00 14.48 9.76
C VAL A 488 37.54 15.68 10.54
N LYS A 489 36.81 16.22 11.54
CA LYS A 489 37.33 17.28 12.43
C LYS A 489 38.56 16.87 13.23
N LEU A 490 38.75 15.57 13.47
CA LEU A 490 39.88 15.01 14.24
C LEU A 490 41.14 14.77 13.38
N GLN A 491 41.18 15.29 12.15
CA GLN A 491 42.31 15.11 11.24
C GLN A 491 43.62 15.68 11.82
N PRO A 492 44.75 14.95 11.77
CA PRO A 492 46.02 15.44 12.30
C PRO A 492 46.57 16.65 11.54
N THR A 493 47.02 17.66 12.28
CA THR A 493 47.64 18.89 11.76
C THR A 493 49.05 18.69 11.20
N ALA A 494 49.69 17.55 11.49
CA ALA A 494 51.15 17.35 11.33
C ALA A 494 51.58 16.46 10.13
N VAL A 495 50.72 16.21 9.15
CA VAL A 495 51.10 15.51 7.90
C VAL A 495 51.15 16.55 6.77
N PRO A 496 52.17 16.55 5.87
CA PRO A 496 52.11 17.43 4.69
C PRO A 496 50.82 17.13 3.94
N ARG A 497 50.07 18.18 3.57
CA ARG A 497 48.90 18.09 2.69
C ARG A 497 49.31 17.38 1.39
N GLY A 498 49.25 16.06 1.39
CA GLY A 498 49.41 15.26 0.19
C GLY A 498 48.07 15.23 -0.50
N ALA A 499 48.02 15.59 -1.79
CA ALA A 499 46.82 15.56 -2.61
C ALA A 499 46.04 14.23 -2.52
N VAL A 500 46.71 13.12 -2.17
CA VAL A 500 46.14 11.78 -2.01
C VAL A 500 45.24 11.63 -0.77
N GLN A 501 45.49 12.33 0.35
CA GLN A 501 44.64 12.27 1.55
C GLN A 501 43.42 13.18 1.42
N GLU A 502 43.59 14.39 0.88
CA GLU A 502 42.48 15.30 0.58
C GLU A 502 41.52 14.70 -0.46
N ALA A 503 42.04 14.06 -1.53
CA ALA A 503 41.23 13.36 -2.51
C ALA A 503 40.34 12.25 -1.89
N LYS A 504 40.88 11.48 -0.93
CA LYS A 504 40.11 10.43 -0.24
C LYS A 504 38.97 10.96 0.62
N VAL A 505 39.13 12.14 1.24
CA VAL A 505 38.05 12.78 2.02
C VAL A 505 36.95 13.29 1.10
N VAL A 506 37.33 13.92 -0.03
CA VAL A 506 36.40 14.41 -1.05
C VAL A 506 35.59 13.26 -1.67
N ASP A 507 36.23 12.12 -1.93
CA ASP A 507 35.57 10.91 -2.42
C ASP A 507 34.54 10.37 -1.39
N VAL A 508 34.94 10.28 -0.12
CA VAL A 508 34.05 9.85 0.98
C VAL A 508 32.83 10.77 1.11
N PHE A 509 33.03 12.08 1.03
CA PHE A 509 31.97 13.08 1.10
C PHE A 509 31.01 12.99 -0.10
N SER A 510 31.55 12.94 -1.31
CA SER A 510 30.75 12.80 -2.53
C SER A 510 29.92 11.52 -2.53
N GLU A 511 30.51 10.42 -2.07
CA GLU A 511 29.84 9.13 -1.95
C GLU A 511 28.80 9.11 -0.83
N ALA A 512 29.10 9.73 0.32
CA ALA A 512 28.16 9.84 1.42
C ALA A 512 26.88 10.58 1.00
N LEU A 513 27.03 11.68 0.25
CA LEU A 513 25.92 12.44 -0.32
C LEU A 513 25.10 11.58 -1.29
N ARG A 514 25.75 10.83 -2.18
CA ARG A 514 25.07 9.93 -3.12
C ARG A 514 24.24 8.85 -2.41
N GLU A 515 24.79 8.27 -1.35
CA GLU A 515 24.11 7.27 -0.53
C GLU A 515 22.95 7.92 0.27
N THR A 516 23.05 9.18 0.70
CA THR A 516 21.93 9.94 1.30
C THR A 516 20.77 10.10 0.32
N GLN A 517 21.06 10.57 -0.90
CA GLN A 517 20.05 10.76 -1.94
C GLN A 517 19.38 9.43 -2.29
N THR A 518 20.18 8.37 -2.39
CA THR A 518 19.69 7.02 -2.69
C THR A 518 18.81 6.48 -1.56
N TRP A 519 19.20 6.72 -0.29
CA TRP A 519 18.37 6.37 0.86
C TRP A 519 17.03 7.11 0.83
N PHE A 520 17.02 8.44 0.66
CA PHE A 520 15.78 9.23 0.54
C PHE A 520 14.88 8.68 -0.58
N ARG A 521 15.42 8.43 -1.79
CA ARG A 521 14.66 7.85 -2.90
C ARG A 521 14.03 6.49 -2.56
N ASN A 522 14.74 5.66 -1.80
CA ASN A 522 14.28 4.32 -1.44
C ASN A 522 13.19 4.34 -0.36
N VAL A 523 13.32 5.22 0.65
CA VAL A 523 12.35 5.29 1.77
C VAL A 523 11.11 6.14 1.44
N LEU A 524 11.24 7.11 0.52
CA LEU A 524 10.16 7.98 0.07
C LEU A 524 9.42 7.41 -1.14
N ASN A 525 8.79 6.24 -0.96
CA ASN A 525 8.12 5.49 -2.03
C ASN A 525 6.69 5.94 -2.35
N GLN A 526 6.22 7.04 -1.74
CA GLN A 526 4.90 7.64 -1.97
C GLN A 526 5.07 9.11 -2.31
N LYS A 527 4.03 9.70 -2.91
CA LYS A 527 3.88 11.14 -3.10
C LYS A 527 4.11 11.88 -1.77
N LEU A 528 4.52 13.13 -1.83
CA LEU A 528 4.79 13.95 -0.64
C LEU A 528 3.52 14.10 0.21
N LEU A 529 2.36 14.22 -0.43
CA LEU A 529 1.08 14.57 0.22
C LEU A 529 -0.01 13.51 0.02
N LYS A 530 -0.90 13.39 1.01
CA LYS A 530 -2.15 12.59 0.99
C LYS A 530 -3.37 13.48 1.22
N GLU A 531 -4.50 13.06 0.66
CA GLU A 531 -5.79 13.75 0.83
C GLU A 531 -6.56 13.17 2.02
N TYR A 532 -6.97 14.05 2.93
CA TYR A 532 -8.00 13.82 3.93
C TYR A 532 -8.88 15.07 3.94
N SER A 533 -10.17 14.93 3.64
CA SER A 533 -11.24 15.94 3.82
C SER A 533 -10.74 17.39 4.01
N GLU A 534 -10.62 18.14 2.91
CA GLU A 534 -10.24 19.57 2.85
C GLU A 534 -8.83 19.96 3.36
N ASP A 535 -8.10 19.06 4.03
CA ASP A 535 -6.76 19.31 4.57
C ASP A 535 -5.64 18.58 3.81
N VAL A 536 -4.52 19.28 3.60
CA VAL A 536 -3.31 18.73 2.97
C VAL A 536 -2.35 18.22 4.05
N VAL A 537 -2.06 16.91 4.04
CA VAL A 537 -1.21 16.25 5.05
C VAL A 537 -0.04 15.54 4.37
N PHE A 538 1.14 15.57 5.01
CA PHE A 538 2.29 14.80 4.55
C PHE A 538 2.02 13.29 4.60
N SER A 539 2.37 12.58 3.53
CA SER A 539 2.27 11.11 3.44
C SER A 539 3.04 10.41 4.54
N PHE A 540 4.16 11.00 4.94
CA PHE A 540 5.06 10.56 5.99
C PHE A 540 5.26 11.69 7.00
N ASN A 541 4.77 11.50 8.23
CA ASN A 541 4.87 12.51 9.30
C ASN A 541 6.33 12.85 9.72
N TRP A 542 7.26 11.91 9.52
CA TRP A 542 8.68 12.05 9.85
C TRP A 542 9.50 12.75 8.75
N GLU A 543 8.97 12.89 7.54
CA GLU A 543 9.75 13.30 6.36
C GLU A 543 10.35 14.71 6.52
N LEU A 544 9.56 15.69 6.97
CA LEU A 544 10.07 17.05 7.20
C LEU A 544 11.20 17.11 8.23
N GLN A 545 11.10 16.31 9.29
CA GLN A 545 12.14 16.24 10.32
C GLN A 545 13.41 15.57 9.78
N ALA A 546 13.27 14.56 8.91
CA ALA A 546 14.41 13.97 8.23
C ALA A 546 15.13 15.00 7.36
N TRP A 547 14.41 15.73 6.50
CA TRP A 547 15.02 16.79 5.69
C TRP A 547 15.75 17.84 6.55
N ASP A 548 15.13 18.28 7.65
CA ASP A 548 15.71 19.25 8.57
C ASP A 548 17.01 18.76 9.23
N VAL A 549 17.01 17.54 9.76
CA VAL A 549 18.19 16.96 10.41
C VAL A 549 19.34 16.80 9.42
N PHE A 550 19.07 16.29 8.20
CA PHE A 550 20.10 16.10 7.19
C PHE A 550 20.65 17.41 6.64
N VAL A 551 19.81 18.43 6.43
CA VAL A 551 20.23 19.77 5.95
C VAL A 551 21.09 20.50 6.99
N LYS A 552 20.88 20.26 8.28
CA LYS A 552 21.65 20.85 9.38
C LYS A 552 23.03 20.20 9.60
N ILE A 553 23.34 19.10 8.93
CA ILE A 553 24.67 18.47 9.05
C ILE A 553 25.72 19.41 8.46
N SER A 554 26.65 19.86 9.31
CA SER A 554 27.80 20.67 8.91
C SER A 554 29.05 19.79 8.82
N PHE A 555 29.77 19.91 7.71
CA PHE A 555 31.08 19.27 7.51
C PHE A 555 32.20 20.30 7.73
N PRO A 556 33.44 19.88 7.98
CA PRO A 556 34.56 20.80 8.17
C PRO A 556 34.89 21.63 6.92
N ASP A 557 34.57 21.10 5.75
CA ASP A 557 34.64 21.81 4.48
C ASP A 557 33.34 22.59 4.25
N GLU A 558 33.43 23.93 4.26
CA GLU A 558 32.31 24.83 4.04
C GLU A 558 31.73 24.69 2.62
N GLN A 559 32.59 24.49 1.60
CA GLN A 559 32.14 24.31 0.22
C GLN A 559 31.34 23.00 0.08
N PHE A 560 31.81 21.93 0.73
CA PHE A 560 31.06 20.68 0.76
C PHE A 560 29.77 20.79 1.58
N THR A 561 29.77 21.51 2.70
CA THR A 561 28.55 21.75 3.49
C THR A 561 27.49 22.48 2.67
N GLU A 562 27.89 23.50 1.91
CA GLU A 562 27.01 24.21 0.98
C GLU A 562 26.52 23.28 -0.14
N ARG A 563 27.42 22.48 -0.74
CA ARG A 563 27.06 21.49 -1.77
C ARG A 563 26.08 20.45 -1.24
N TRP A 564 26.30 19.92 -0.05
CA TRP A 564 25.42 18.97 0.64
C TRP A 564 24.03 19.56 0.83
N LYS A 565 23.96 20.74 1.45
CA LYS A 565 22.71 21.46 1.70
C LYS A 565 21.95 21.77 0.41
N ASN A 566 22.62 22.36 -0.59
CA ASN A 566 21.99 22.73 -1.86
C ASN A 566 21.51 21.50 -2.66
N THR A 567 22.25 20.39 -2.62
CA THR A 567 21.84 19.15 -3.30
C THR A 567 20.58 18.55 -2.67
N LEU A 568 20.53 18.47 -1.33
CA LEU A 568 19.34 17.97 -0.63
C LEU A 568 18.13 18.90 -0.81
N LEU A 569 18.32 20.21 -0.78
CA LEU A 569 17.26 21.19 -1.04
C LEU A 569 16.76 21.13 -2.49
N ALA A 570 17.63 20.84 -3.46
CA ALA A 570 17.22 20.62 -4.85
C ALA A 570 16.38 19.35 -5.02
N ASP A 571 16.71 18.28 -4.29
CA ASP A 571 15.90 17.05 -4.28
C ASP A 571 14.55 17.27 -3.59
N LEU A 572 14.52 18.00 -2.47
CA LEU A 572 13.29 18.43 -1.82
C LEU A 572 12.44 19.31 -2.76
N LYS A 573 13.04 20.29 -3.44
CA LYS A 573 12.37 21.14 -4.43
C LYS A 573 11.68 20.29 -5.51
N ARG A 574 12.42 19.34 -6.09
CA ARG A 574 11.88 18.41 -7.11
C ARG A 574 10.68 17.63 -6.55
N ARG A 575 10.81 17.11 -5.34
CA ARG A 575 9.76 16.33 -4.68
C ARG A 575 8.50 17.16 -4.38
N ILE A 576 8.64 18.44 -4.04
CA ILE A 576 7.50 19.37 -3.89
C ILE A 576 6.86 19.62 -5.26
N GLN A 577 7.67 19.83 -6.30
CA GLN A 577 7.20 20.11 -7.66
C GLN A 577 6.50 18.91 -8.35
N GLU A 578 6.70 17.69 -7.86
CA GLU A 578 5.94 16.49 -8.28
C GLU A 578 4.47 16.52 -7.82
N GLU A 579 4.13 17.36 -6.84
CA GLU A 579 2.75 17.56 -6.41
C GLU A 579 1.99 18.51 -7.36
N PRO A 580 0.66 18.35 -7.50
CA PRO A 580 -0.16 19.30 -8.25
C PRO A 580 0.01 20.75 -7.78
N PRO A 581 -0.01 21.76 -8.67
CA PRO A 581 0.25 23.17 -8.32
C PRO A 581 -0.58 23.69 -7.13
N VAL A 582 -1.87 23.34 -7.09
CA VAL A 582 -2.76 23.71 -5.97
C VAL A 582 -2.27 23.13 -4.65
N LYS A 583 -1.81 21.87 -4.63
CA LYS A 583 -1.32 21.22 -3.41
C LYS A 583 -0.01 21.82 -2.91
N GLN A 584 0.86 22.30 -3.81
CA GLN A 584 2.10 23.00 -3.44
C GLN A 584 1.79 24.30 -2.67
N ILE A 585 0.76 25.04 -3.10
CA ILE A 585 0.28 26.25 -2.42
C ILE A 585 -0.31 25.88 -1.05
N LEU A 586 -1.22 24.90 -1.02
CA LEU A 586 -1.93 24.53 0.20
C LEU A 586 -1.00 23.95 1.27
N VAL A 587 -0.02 23.10 0.91
CA VAL A 587 0.93 22.58 1.90
C VAL A 587 1.73 23.70 2.55
N TYR A 588 2.16 24.71 1.79
CA TYR A 588 2.86 25.87 2.32
C TYR A 588 1.96 26.64 3.30
N CYS A 589 0.70 26.90 2.93
CA CYS A 589 -0.24 27.65 3.75
C CYS A 589 -0.68 26.91 5.03
N CYS A 590 -1.00 25.62 4.94
CA CYS A 590 -1.50 24.82 6.07
C CYS A 590 -0.39 24.48 7.07
N TRP A 591 0.86 24.33 6.63
CA TRP A 591 1.98 23.89 7.48
C TRP A 591 2.98 25.00 7.85
N HIS A 592 2.69 26.27 7.53
CA HIS A 592 3.60 27.38 7.74
C HIS A 592 4.19 27.47 9.15
N TYR A 593 3.36 27.33 10.19
CA TYR A 593 3.82 27.35 11.58
C TYR A 593 4.85 26.25 11.90
N ARG A 594 4.77 25.10 11.23
CA ARG A 594 5.79 24.04 11.39
C ARG A 594 7.06 24.37 10.61
N PHE A 595 6.96 24.99 9.43
CA PHE A 595 8.14 25.41 8.68
C PHE A 595 9.00 26.43 9.44
N THR A 596 8.38 27.30 10.26
CA THR A 596 9.14 28.25 11.11
C THR A 596 9.98 27.58 12.20
N GLN A 597 9.77 26.29 12.48
CA GLN A 597 10.55 25.50 13.44
C GLN A 597 11.71 24.74 12.78
N LEU A 598 11.78 24.71 11.44
CA LEU A 598 12.80 24.01 10.65
C LEU A 598 13.88 24.99 10.18
N ASP A 599 14.93 24.49 9.52
CA ASP A 599 15.90 25.32 8.81
C ASP A 599 15.21 26.26 7.81
N SER A 600 15.60 27.54 7.81
CA SER A 600 14.98 28.58 6.97
C SER A 600 15.07 28.28 5.48
N SER A 601 16.02 27.45 5.04
CA SER A 601 16.15 27.07 3.64
C SER A 601 15.07 26.05 3.20
N ILE A 602 14.52 25.28 4.14
CA ILE A 602 13.37 24.39 3.88
C ILE A 602 12.10 25.22 3.72
N GLU A 603 11.85 26.17 4.63
CA GLU A 603 10.73 27.12 4.49
C GLU A 603 10.82 27.87 3.16
N TRP A 604 12.00 28.37 2.82
CA TRP A 604 12.24 29.07 1.56
C TRP A 604 11.95 28.18 0.34
N CYS A 605 12.32 26.89 0.40
CA CYS A 605 12.04 25.92 -0.66
C CYS A 605 10.53 25.76 -0.91
N PHE A 606 9.74 25.54 0.15
CA PHE A 606 8.27 25.43 0.05
C PHE A 606 7.63 26.75 -0.41
N ARG A 607 8.07 27.88 0.14
CA ARG A 607 7.58 29.21 -0.27
C ARG A 607 7.83 29.46 -1.75
N ASN A 608 9.04 29.18 -2.23
CA ASN A 608 9.40 29.41 -3.62
C ASN A 608 8.63 28.47 -4.56
N CYS A 609 8.44 27.20 -4.21
CA CYS A 609 7.60 26.29 -5.00
C CYS A 609 6.14 26.75 -5.03
N ALA A 610 5.58 27.18 -3.90
CA ALA A 610 4.21 27.72 -3.84
C ALA A 610 4.05 28.94 -4.75
N THR A 611 5.00 29.88 -4.73
CA THR A 611 4.98 31.07 -5.60
C THR A 611 5.12 30.70 -7.09
N GLU A 612 6.05 29.79 -7.43
CA GLU A 612 6.23 29.29 -8.81
C GLU A 612 4.96 28.57 -9.32
N ALA A 613 4.24 27.87 -8.44
CA ALA A 613 3.03 27.13 -8.75
C ALA A 613 1.79 28.00 -9.02
N VAL A 614 1.74 29.24 -8.54
CA VAL A 614 0.54 30.11 -8.64
C VAL A 614 0.02 30.21 -10.06
N THR A 615 0.90 30.46 -11.04
CA THR A 615 0.47 30.65 -12.43
C THR A 615 -0.24 29.41 -12.99
N ALA A 616 0.29 28.21 -12.71
CA ALA A 616 -0.32 26.95 -13.14
C ALA A 616 -1.57 26.60 -12.30
N ALA A 617 -1.60 26.99 -11.02
CA ALA A 617 -2.75 26.80 -10.15
C ALA A 617 -3.95 27.65 -10.62
N CYS A 618 -3.73 28.92 -10.97
CA CYS A 618 -4.78 29.82 -11.48
C CYS A 618 -5.42 29.30 -12.79
N GLN A 619 -4.68 28.53 -13.59
CA GLN A 619 -5.21 27.91 -14.82
C GLN A 619 -6.08 26.68 -14.55
N THR A 620 -5.88 26.00 -13.42
CA THR A 620 -6.54 24.73 -13.09
C THR A 620 -7.67 24.90 -12.09
N GLN A 621 -7.64 25.95 -11.27
CA GLN A 621 -8.58 26.19 -10.19
C GLN A 621 -8.86 27.69 -10.03
N SER A 622 -10.14 28.05 -10.01
CA SER A 622 -10.60 29.45 -9.94
C SER A 622 -10.91 29.96 -8.52
N ASN A 623 -10.94 29.08 -7.50
CA ASN A 623 -11.25 29.43 -6.11
C ASN A 623 -10.09 29.14 -5.13
N LEU A 624 -8.89 29.61 -5.48
CA LEU A 624 -7.68 29.37 -4.68
C LEU A 624 -7.67 30.15 -3.36
N LEU A 625 -8.17 31.39 -3.35
CA LEU A 625 -8.20 32.22 -2.14
C LEU A 625 -9.20 31.66 -1.12
N GLU A 626 -10.32 31.08 -1.58
CA GLU A 626 -11.28 30.41 -0.72
C GLU A 626 -10.68 29.25 0.09
N LYS A 627 -9.69 28.54 -0.48
CA LYS A 627 -9.03 27.42 0.16
C LYS A 627 -7.95 27.82 1.16
N ILE A 628 -7.52 29.08 1.17
CA ILE A 628 -6.55 29.59 2.14
C ILE A 628 -7.33 30.11 3.35
N SER A 629 -6.97 29.65 4.55
CA SER A 629 -7.63 30.09 5.78
C SER A 629 -7.55 31.61 5.95
N SER A 630 -8.70 32.24 6.19
CA SER A 630 -8.86 33.69 6.36
C SER A 630 -7.99 34.28 7.48
N TYR A 631 -7.72 33.50 8.54
CA TYR A 631 -6.89 33.90 9.68
C TYR A 631 -5.40 34.08 9.32
N ASN A 632 -4.91 33.38 8.28
CA ASN A 632 -3.49 33.38 7.91
C ASN A 632 -3.19 34.22 6.66
N MET A 633 -4.19 34.81 6.01
CA MET A 633 -4.02 35.59 4.78
C MET A 633 -2.98 36.70 4.89
N SER A 634 -2.93 37.41 6.02
CA SER A 634 -1.95 38.50 6.25
C SER A 634 -0.49 38.04 6.30
N GLN A 635 -0.24 36.76 6.59
CA GLN A 635 1.08 36.14 6.61
C GLN A 635 1.52 35.73 5.19
N PHE A 636 0.56 35.46 4.31
CA PHE A 636 0.79 35.07 2.92
C PHE A 636 0.52 36.21 1.94
N SER A 637 0.65 37.48 2.36
CA SER A 637 0.26 38.65 1.56
C SER A 637 0.92 38.68 0.17
N GLN A 638 2.18 38.24 0.05
CA GLN A 638 2.86 38.13 -1.25
C GLN A 638 2.29 37.03 -2.15
N LEU A 639 1.94 35.87 -1.58
CA LEU A 639 1.30 34.79 -2.31
C LEU A 639 -0.11 35.21 -2.77
N VAL A 640 -0.90 35.83 -1.88
CA VAL A 640 -2.22 36.39 -2.19
C VAL A 640 -2.11 37.47 -3.29
N SER A 641 -1.13 38.36 -3.20
CA SER A 641 -0.87 39.38 -4.24
C SER A 641 -0.57 38.72 -5.59
N THR A 642 0.23 37.66 -5.60
CA THR A 642 0.57 36.92 -6.82
C THR A 642 -0.66 36.22 -7.40
N ILE A 643 -1.52 35.64 -6.57
CA ILE A 643 -2.78 35.01 -7.02
C ILE A 643 -3.70 36.06 -7.65
N ILE A 644 -3.86 37.24 -7.03
CA ILE A 644 -4.69 38.33 -7.58
C ILE A 644 -4.16 38.78 -8.94
N VAL A 645 -2.86 39.08 -9.03
CA VAL A 645 -2.23 39.55 -10.27
C VAL A 645 -2.28 38.50 -11.39
N LYS A 646 -2.07 37.22 -11.08
CA LYS A 646 -2.05 36.15 -12.09
C LYS A 646 -3.43 35.65 -12.49
N SER A 647 -4.46 35.87 -11.68
CA SER A 647 -5.84 35.52 -12.01
C SER A 647 -6.54 36.60 -12.83
N TRP A 648 -5.99 37.82 -12.88
CA TRP A 648 -6.58 38.94 -13.60
C TRP A 648 -6.51 38.75 -15.13
N PRO A 649 -7.57 39.11 -15.89
CA PRO A 649 -7.65 38.87 -17.33
C PRO A 649 -6.63 39.69 -18.15
N ILE A 650 -6.24 40.87 -17.67
CA ILE A 650 -5.38 41.81 -18.41
C ILE A 650 -3.93 41.70 -17.98
N LYS A 651 -3.02 41.68 -18.95
CA LYS A 651 -1.60 41.99 -18.72
C LYS A 651 -1.43 43.51 -18.70
N SER A 652 -0.87 44.05 -17.63
CA SER A 652 -0.60 45.48 -17.44
C SER A 652 -0.05 46.15 -18.72
N GLY A 653 -0.87 47.01 -19.37
CA GLY A 653 -0.42 47.84 -20.50
C GLY A 653 -1.34 48.00 -21.73
N GLN A 654 -2.56 47.46 -21.76
CA GLN A 654 -3.53 47.72 -22.85
C GLN A 654 -4.70 48.58 -22.35
N SER A 655 -5.01 49.64 -23.10
CA SER A 655 -5.93 50.72 -22.72
C SER A 655 -7.30 50.60 -23.40
N GLU A 656 -8.34 50.87 -22.61
CA GLU A 656 -9.69 51.38 -22.97
C GLU A 656 -10.75 50.43 -23.59
N ASP A 657 -10.42 49.27 -24.16
CA ASP A 657 -11.44 48.29 -24.67
C ASP A 657 -11.87 47.22 -23.64
N ASP A 658 -11.55 47.42 -22.36
CA ASP A 658 -11.41 46.32 -21.40
C ASP A 658 -12.50 46.25 -20.30
N PHE A 659 -13.41 47.24 -20.27
CA PHE A 659 -14.48 47.29 -19.26
C PHE A 659 -15.38 46.04 -19.28
N ASP A 660 -15.72 45.55 -20.47
CA ASP A 660 -16.57 44.37 -20.65
C ASP A 660 -15.91 43.11 -20.08
N GLU A 661 -14.60 42.94 -20.31
CA GLU A 661 -13.84 41.78 -19.84
C GLU A 661 -13.61 41.84 -18.32
N ILE A 662 -13.32 43.03 -17.78
CA ILE A 662 -13.23 43.24 -16.32
C ILE A 662 -14.56 42.95 -15.64
N LEU A 663 -15.67 43.53 -16.13
CA LEU A 663 -17.00 43.31 -15.56
C LEU A 663 -17.34 41.82 -15.55
N ARG A 664 -17.12 41.15 -16.69
CA ARG A 664 -17.34 39.71 -16.79
C ARG A 664 -16.46 38.92 -15.82
N HIS A 665 -15.18 39.28 -15.68
CA HIS A 665 -14.29 38.62 -14.73
C HIS A 665 -14.72 38.82 -13.27
N VAL A 666 -15.09 40.05 -12.89
CA VAL A 666 -15.64 40.37 -11.55
C VAL A 666 -16.87 39.53 -11.24
N LEU A 667 -17.77 39.36 -12.21
CA LEU A 667 -19.02 38.59 -12.07
C LEU A 667 -18.82 37.06 -12.09
N THR A 668 -17.78 36.56 -12.76
CA THR A 668 -17.58 35.10 -12.97
C THR A 668 -16.53 34.48 -12.08
N TRP A 669 -15.54 35.25 -11.61
CA TRP A 669 -14.44 34.72 -10.79
C TRP A 669 -14.89 34.52 -9.33
N PRO A 670 -14.88 33.29 -8.79
CA PRO A 670 -15.42 33.01 -7.46
C PRO A 670 -14.68 33.73 -6.33
N ASP A 671 -13.37 33.89 -6.48
CA ASP A 671 -12.50 34.54 -5.48
C ASP A 671 -12.65 36.07 -5.46
N THR A 672 -13.43 36.67 -6.37
CA THR A 672 -13.72 38.11 -6.37
C THR A 672 -14.31 38.57 -5.04
N LYS A 673 -15.16 37.76 -4.40
CA LYS A 673 -15.70 38.05 -3.05
C LYS A 673 -14.59 38.32 -2.03
N HIS A 674 -13.46 37.61 -2.13
CA HIS A 674 -12.33 37.79 -1.23
C HIS A 674 -11.62 39.13 -1.49
N ILE A 675 -11.45 39.51 -2.75
CA ILE A 675 -10.89 40.83 -3.13
C ILE A 675 -11.70 41.97 -2.51
N PHE A 676 -13.01 41.97 -2.70
CA PHE A 676 -13.87 43.02 -2.14
C PHE A 676 -13.89 42.96 -0.60
N SER A 677 -13.82 41.75 0.01
CA SER A 677 -13.75 41.61 1.46
C SER A 677 -12.45 42.20 2.06
N PHE A 678 -11.35 42.17 1.32
CA PHE A 678 -10.06 42.72 1.73
C PHE A 678 -10.08 44.24 1.76
N ASN A 679 -10.81 44.86 0.83
CA ASN A 679 -10.95 46.32 0.75
C ASN A 679 -11.76 46.90 1.92
N GLY A 680 -12.76 46.14 2.41
CA GLY A 680 -13.62 46.56 3.52
C GLY A 680 -13.18 46.12 4.92
N THR A 681 -12.98 44.81 5.12
CA THR A 681 -12.92 44.20 6.48
C THR A 681 -11.50 43.95 6.99
N ASN A 682 -10.50 43.90 6.11
CA ASN A 682 -9.16 43.35 6.40
C ASN A 682 -8.03 44.35 6.11
N THR A 683 -8.13 45.56 6.65
CA THR A 683 -7.18 46.69 6.44
C THR A 683 -5.71 46.31 6.68
N ARG A 684 -5.42 45.43 7.65
CA ARG A 684 -4.05 44.92 7.92
C ARG A 684 -3.45 44.08 6.79
N LEU A 685 -4.27 43.36 6.04
CA LEU A 685 -3.83 42.61 4.86
C LEU A 685 -3.60 43.57 3.69
N LEU A 686 -4.54 44.50 3.49
CA LEU A 686 -4.49 45.48 2.40
C LEU A 686 -3.17 46.26 2.39
N GLU A 687 -2.68 46.71 3.56
CA GLU A 687 -1.39 47.41 3.66
C GLU A 687 -0.20 46.60 3.13
N LYS A 688 -0.22 45.27 3.34
CA LYS A 688 0.87 44.34 3.00
C LYS A 688 0.80 43.75 1.58
N LEU A 689 -0.25 44.05 0.81
CA LEU A 689 -0.36 43.64 -0.59
C LEU A 689 0.55 44.49 -1.49
N THR A 690 0.94 43.95 -2.65
CA THR A 690 1.72 44.69 -3.64
C THR A 690 0.89 45.81 -4.28
N ASP A 691 1.54 46.87 -4.76
CA ASP A 691 0.85 48.00 -5.41
C ASP A 691 0.14 47.58 -6.69
N GLU A 692 0.67 46.59 -7.42
CA GLU A 692 0.02 46.01 -8.60
C GLU A 692 -1.30 45.31 -8.24
N ALA A 693 -1.32 44.51 -7.17
CA ALA A 693 -2.53 43.87 -6.69
C ALA A 693 -3.55 44.92 -6.22
N LYS A 694 -3.11 45.95 -5.48
CA LYS A 694 -3.98 47.06 -5.04
C LYS A 694 -4.60 47.80 -6.21
N ASN A 695 -3.86 48.05 -7.29
CA ASN A 695 -4.37 48.72 -8.48
C ASN A 695 -5.44 47.88 -9.20
N ILE A 696 -5.25 46.56 -9.28
CA ILE A 696 -6.25 45.62 -9.79
C ILE A 696 -7.54 45.67 -8.95
N MET A 697 -7.41 45.62 -7.63
CA MET A 697 -8.55 45.70 -6.71
C MET A 697 -9.30 47.03 -6.85
N ALA A 698 -8.58 48.15 -6.97
CA ALA A 698 -9.17 49.47 -7.19
C ALA A 698 -9.88 49.58 -8.56
N THR A 699 -9.33 48.95 -9.60
CA THR A 699 -9.96 48.88 -10.93
C THR A 699 -11.26 48.07 -10.87
N ALA A 700 -11.24 46.91 -10.20
CA ALA A 700 -12.44 46.09 -9.99
C ALA A 700 -13.54 46.88 -9.25
N ASP A 701 -13.17 47.61 -8.20
CA ASP A 701 -14.10 48.41 -7.40
C ASP A 701 -14.68 49.59 -8.21
N SER A 702 -13.85 50.29 -8.98
CA SER A 702 -14.28 51.37 -9.87
C SER A 702 -15.29 50.90 -10.93
N VAL A 703 -15.00 49.78 -11.61
CA VAL A 703 -15.91 49.18 -12.61
C VAL A 703 -17.23 48.77 -11.96
N PHE A 704 -17.17 48.08 -10.82
CA PHE A 704 -18.36 47.62 -10.12
C PHE A 704 -19.23 48.80 -9.62
N MET A 705 -18.63 49.84 -9.06
CA MET A 705 -19.34 51.05 -8.61
C MET A 705 -19.96 51.82 -9.77
N SER A 706 -19.27 51.92 -10.91
CA SER A 706 -19.84 52.53 -12.12
C SER A 706 -21.09 51.79 -12.58
N VAL A 707 -21.06 50.46 -12.59
CA VAL A 707 -22.21 49.63 -12.98
C VAL A 707 -23.40 49.83 -12.02
N VAL A 708 -23.14 49.86 -10.71
CA VAL A 708 -24.19 50.13 -9.72
C VAL A 708 -24.86 51.50 -9.97
N ASP A 709 -24.05 52.55 -10.16
CA ASP A 709 -24.55 53.90 -10.42
C ASP A 709 -25.37 53.97 -11.72
N ASP A 710 -24.94 53.26 -12.76
CA ASP A 710 -25.65 53.14 -14.03
C ASP A 710 -26.99 52.38 -13.91
N ILE A 711 -27.07 51.35 -13.05
CA ILE A 711 -28.34 50.64 -12.73
C ILE A 711 -29.30 51.58 -12.01
N GLN A 712 -28.81 52.32 -11.01
CA GLN A 712 -29.61 53.28 -10.24
C GLN A 712 -30.19 54.37 -11.15
N LYS A 713 -29.35 54.96 -12.01
CA LYS A 713 -29.75 55.98 -12.99
C LYS A 713 -30.54 55.43 -14.19
N GLY A 714 -30.51 54.11 -14.40
CA GLY A 714 -31.14 53.45 -15.54
C GLY A 714 -30.41 53.68 -16.88
N CYS A 715 -29.17 54.15 -16.86
CA CYS A 715 -28.36 54.39 -18.06
C CYS A 715 -27.40 53.25 -18.40
N ILE A 716 -27.46 52.13 -17.68
CA ILE A 716 -26.68 50.92 -17.98
C ILE A 716 -26.93 50.42 -19.41
N LEU A 717 -25.88 49.90 -20.05
CA LEU A 717 -26.02 49.22 -21.35
C LEU A 717 -26.82 47.92 -21.17
N VAL A 718 -27.70 47.61 -22.12
CA VAL A 718 -28.53 46.40 -22.07
C VAL A 718 -27.68 45.14 -21.95
N LYS A 719 -26.54 45.05 -22.66
CA LYS A 719 -25.61 43.92 -22.57
C LYS A 719 -25.03 43.72 -21.15
N HIS A 720 -24.67 44.80 -20.47
CA HIS A 720 -24.10 44.74 -19.11
C HIS A 720 -25.15 44.32 -18.10
N LEU A 721 -26.38 44.86 -18.24
CA LEU A 721 -27.49 44.48 -17.39
C LEU A 721 -27.88 43.01 -17.57
N GLU A 722 -27.89 42.51 -18.81
CA GLU A 722 -28.12 41.10 -19.10
C GLU A 722 -27.01 40.18 -18.54
N GLU A 723 -25.74 40.60 -18.59
CA GLU A 723 -24.62 39.86 -17.97
C GLU A 723 -24.78 39.77 -16.45
N ILE A 724 -25.24 40.85 -15.81
CA ILE A 724 -25.51 40.86 -14.36
C ILE A 724 -26.61 39.89 -13.99
N PHE A 725 -27.69 39.81 -14.77
CA PHE A 725 -28.76 38.84 -14.51
C PHE A 725 -28.32 37.39 -14.72
N GLN A 726 -27.33 37.11 -15.57
CA GLN A 726 -26.72 35.78 -15.65
C GLN A 726 -25.92 35.43 -14.39
N HIS A 727 -25.39 36.43 -13.68
CA HIS A 727 -24.52 36.28 -12.51
C HIS A 727 -25.06 37.00 -11.26
N GLU A 728 -26.39 37.05 -11.11
CA GLU A 728 -27.09 37.91 -10.13
C GLU A 728 -26.64 37.62 -8.69
N ALA A 729 -26.50 36.34 -8.33
CA ALA A 729 -26.09 35.93 -7.00
C ALA A 729 -24.69 36.44 -6.62
N GLN A 730 -23.73 36.44 -7.57
CA GLN A 730 -22.39 36.95 -7.34
C GLN A 730 -22.40 38.48 -7.25
N PHE A 731 -23.16 39.16 -8.13
CA PHE A 731 -23.31 40.61 -8.09
C PHE A 731 -23.88 41.09 -6.75
N ILE A 732 -24.94 40.43 -6.26
CA ILE A 732 -25.52 40.70 -4.95
C ILE A 732 -24.51 40.42 -3.83
N CYS A 733 -23.76 39.32 -3.90
CA CYS A 733 -22.75 38.99 -2.90
C CYS A 733 -21.64 40.07 -2.82
N ILE A 734 -21.15 40.56 -3.96
CA ILE A 734 -20.15 41.63 -4.01
C ILE A 734 -20.74 42.93 -3.44
N TRP A 735 -21.98 43.26 -3.81
CA TRP A 735 -22.69 44.42 -3.27
C TRP A 735 -22.82 44.35 -1.75
N GLU A 736 -23.27 43.21 -1.21
CA GLU A 736 -23.37 42.97 0.23
C GLU A 736 -22.03 43.22 0.93
N ILE A 737 -20.93 42.69 0.39
CA ILE A 737 -19.59 42.88 0.96
C ILE A 737 -19.17 44.36 0.96
N ASN A 738 -19.44 45.10 -0.12
CA ASN A 738 -19.10 46.53 -0.21
C ASN A 738 -19.99 47.41 0.67
N GLU A 739 -21.30 47.16 0.72
CA GLU A 739 -22.23 47.93 1.56
C GLU A 739 -22.09 47.63 3.05
N PHE A 740 -21.92 46.36 3.47
CA PHE A 740 -21.68 46.06 4.91
C PHE A 740 -20.40 46.71 5.45
N SER A 741 -19.47 47.10 4.57
CA SER A 741 -18.26 47.82 4.93
C SER A 741 -18.50 49.32 5.18
N PHE A 742 -19.64 49.89 4.75
CA PHE A 742 -19.90 51.34 4.83
C PHE A 742 -21.34 51.77 5.26
N ARG A 743 -22.43 50.99 5.06
CA ARG A 743 -23.85 51.31 5.40
C ARG A 743 -24.76 50.07 5.66
N ALA A 744 -26.03 50.34 6.04
CA ALA A 744 -26.94 49.44 6.76
C ALA A 744 -27.68 48.37 5.91
N PRO A 745 -28.23 47.29 6.52
CA PRO A 745 -28.87 46.16 5.81
C PRO A 745 -30.08 46.48 4.90
N ALA A 746 -30.70 47.65 5.07
CA ALA A 746 -31.86 48.07 4.28
C ALA A 746 -31.54 48.24 2.79
N ALA A 747 -30.29 48.56 2.44
CA ALA A 747 -29.84 48.79 1.06
C ALA A 747 -29.86 47.53 0.17
N VAL A 748 -29.81 46.32 0.76
CA VAL A 748 -29.82 45.05 0.00
C VAL A 748 -31.22 44.74 -0.55
N THR A 749 -32.27 44.98 0.25
CA THR A 749 -33.66 44.82 -0.20
C THR A 749 -33.99 45.83 -1.31
N GLU A 750 -33.53 47.07 -1.16
CA GLU A 750 -33.69 48.13 -2.17
C GLU A 750 -33.01 47.79 -3.51
N LEU A 751 -31.81 47.17 -3.49
CA LEU A 751 -31.14 46.74 -4.72
C LEU A 751 -31.87 45.57 -5.40
N LYS A 752 -32.36 44.58 -4.65
CA LYS A 752 -33.11 43.45 -5.24
C LYS A 752 -34.40 43.93 -5.91
N GLU A 753 -35.12 44.85 -5.27
CA GLU A 753 -36.29 45.50 -5.86
C GLU A 753 -35.92 46.30 -7.12
N LEU A 754 -34.81 47.04 -7.10
CA LEU A 754 -34.31 47.77 -8.26
C LEU A 754 -33.92 46.85 -9.42
N LEU A 755 -33.21 45.76 -9.15
CA LEU A 755 -32.84 44.74 -10.14
C LEU A 755 -34.09 44.09 -10.74
N GLN A 756 -35.09 43.78 -9.91
CA GLN A 756 -36.38 43.27 -10.39
C GLN A 756 -37.07 44.28 -11.33
N MET A 757 -37.12 45.57 -10.98
CA MET A 757 -37.67 46.60 -11.87
C MET A 757 -36.93 46.68 -13.21
N ARG A 758 -35.59 46.60 -13.18
CA ARG A 758 -34.73 46.62 -14.38
C ARG A 758 -34.91 45.35 -15.23
N GLN A 759 -35.11 44.20 -14.59
CA GLN A 759 -35.42 42.94 -15.25
C GLN A 759 -36.76 43.04 -15.98
N GLU A 760 -37.80 43.60 -15.35
CA GLU A 760 -39.11 43.84 -15.98
C GLU A 760 -38.98 44.74 -17.23
N GLU A 761 -38.21 45.83 -17.12
CA GLU A 761 -37.97 46.78 -18.22
C GLU A 761 -37.26 46.12 -19.41
N VAL A 762 -36.17 45.39 -19.18
CA VAL A 762 -35.43 44.68 -20.25
C VAL A 762 -36.27 43.55 -20.84
N THR A 763 -37.03 42.84 -20.02
CA THR A 763 -37.90 41.73 -20.47
C THR A 763 -39.02 42.27 -21.36
N PHE A 764 -39.61 43.41 -20.99
CA PHE A 764 -40.61 44.10 -21.80
C PHE A 764 -40.03 44.52 -23.16
N LEU A 765 -38.86 45.16 -23.17
CA LEU A 765 -38.15 45.53 -24.41
C LEU A 765 -37.90 44.33 -25.33
N ARG A 766 -37.40 43.22 -24.77
CA ARG A 766 -37.13 41.99 -25.55
C ARG A 766 -38.42 41.33 -26.06
N LYS A 767 -39.49 41.34 -25.27
CA LYS A 767 -40.81 40.84 -25.67
C LYS A 767 -41.40 41.68 -26.81
N GLU A 768 -41.29 43.00 -26.72
CA GLU A 768 -41.77 43.92 -27.75
C GLU A 768 -40.96 43.78 -29.05
N LYS A 769 -39.62 43.70 -28.97
CA LYS A 769 -38.77 43.41 -30.15
C LYS A 769 -39.20 42.13 -30.86
N LYS A 770 -39.47 41.04 -30.13
CA LYS A 770 -39.94 39.77 -30.72
C LYS A 770 -41.30 39.89 -31.41
N ALA A 771 -42.24 40.60 -30.80
CA ALA A 771 -43.56 40.83 -31.38
C ALA A 771 -43.48 41.66 -32.67
N ILE A 772 -42.68 42.74 -32.65
CA ILE A 772 -42.43 43.57 -33.83
C ILE A 772 -41.74 42.78 -34.94
N GLY A 773 -40.73 41.97 -34.62
CA GLY A 773 -40.09 41.09 -35.59
C GLY A 773 -41.08 40.12 -36.26
N THR A 774 -42.10 39.68 -35.52
CA THR A 774 -43.18 38.84 -36.07
C THR A 774 -44.13 39.63 -36.95
N PHE A 775 -44.55 40.82 -36.52
CA PHE A 775 -45.35 41.74 -37.33
C PHE A 775 -44.65 42.04 -38.68
N LEU A 776 -43.37 42.42 -38.64
CA LEU A 776 -42.57 42.64 -39.85
C LEU A 776 -42.52 41.39 -40.74
N SER A 777 -42.35 40.20 -40.14
CA SER A 777 -42.36 38.94 -40.91
C SER A 777 -43.72 38.66 -41.57
N MET A 778 -44.83 38.95 -40.89
CA MET A 778 -46.18 38.73 -41.43
C MET A 778 -46.51 39.74 -42.53
N CYS A 779 -46.06 40.99 -42.42
CA CYS A 779 -46.14 41.97 -43.48
C CYS A 779 -45.32 41.53 -44.72
N ARG A 780 -44.13 40.94 -44.53
CA ARG A 780 -43.32 40.40 -45.63
C ARG A 780 -44.01 39.24 -46.36
N LYS A 781 -44.75 38.38 -45.66
CA LYS A 781 -45.47 37.24 -46.28
C LYS A 781 -46.53 37.68 -47.30
N VAL A 782 -47.17 38.82 -47.08
CA VAL A 782 -48.25 39.33 -47.94
C VAL A 782 -47.79 40.39 -48.94
N GLN A 783 -46.48 40.62 -49.07
CA GLN A 783 -45.91 41.64 -49.98
C GLN A 783 -46.30 41.46 -51.45
N ALA A 784 -46.65 40.25 -51.87
CA ALA A 784 -47.12 39.99 -53.24
C ALA A 784 -48.54 40.53 -53.49
N SER A 785 -49.35 40.70 -52.44
CA SER A 785 -50.73 41.19 -52.53
C SER A 785 -50.86 42.65 -52.08
N VAL A 786 -50.10 43.06 -51.04
CA VAL A 786 -50.12 44.43 -50.49
C VAL A 786 -48.75 44.79 -49.93
N LYS A 787 -48.22 45.97 -50.28
CA LYS A 787 -46.95 46.48 -49.75
C LYS A 787 -47.20 47.34 -48.51
N VAL A 788 -46.68 46.94 -47.35
CA VAL A 788 -46.80 47.74 -46.12
C VAL A 788 -45.53 48.58 -45.90
N ASP A 789 -45.67 49.90 -45.71
CA ASP A 789 -44.57 50.79 -45.35
C ASP A 789 -44.20 50.63 -43.87
N VAL A 790 -43.10 49.93 -43.61
CA VAL A 790 -42.58 49.61 -42.26
C VAL A 790 -41.20 50.20 -42.00
N GLY A 791 -40.70 51.10 -42.86
CA GLY A 791 -39.28 51.46 -42.93
C GLY A 791 -38.66 51.94 -41.60
N GLU A 792 -39.36 52.80 -40.86
CA GLU A 792 -38.87 53.33 -39.57
C GLU A 792 -38.79 52.25 -38.48
N VAL A 793 -39.84 51.41 -38.37
CA VAL A 793 -39.92 50.32 -37.39
C VAL A 793 -38.93 49.20 -37.72
N GLU A 794 -38.73 48.92 -39.00
CA GLU A 794 -37.74 47.96 -39.48
C GLU A 794 -36.31 48.43 -39.19
N PHE A 795 -36.01 49.71 -39.40
CA PHE A 795 -34.73 50.31 -39.00
C PHE A 795 -34.50 50.19 -37.49
N GLN A 796 -35.47 50.59 -36.67
CA GLN A 796 -35.41 50.44 -35.21
C GLN A 796 -35.20 48.98 -34.79
N HIS A 797 -35.86 48.02 -35.43
CA HIS A 797 -35.72 46.59 -35.10
C HIS A 797 -34.32 46.03 -35.42
N LEU A 798 -33.66 46.54 -36.48
CA LEU A 798 -32.30 46.13 -36.88
C LEU A 798 -31.21 46.70 -35.98
N GLU A 799 -31.50 47.74 -35.19
CA GLU A 799 -30.53 48.29 -34.22
C GLU A 799 -30.10 47.24 -33.19
N ASP A 800 -28.80 47.29 -32.86
CA ASP A 800 -28.23 46.50 -31.78
C ASP A 800 -28.61 47.10 -30.42
N LEU A 801 -29.71 46.61 -29.88
CA LEU A 801 -30.18 46.96 -28.53
C LEU A 801 -29.15 46.67 -27.45
N SER A 802 -28.25 45.71 -27.64
CA SER A 802 -27.31 45.30 -26.60
C SER A 802 -26.30 46.42 -26.26
N SER A 803 -25.95 47.24 -27.26
CA SER A 803 -25.04 48.38 -27.15
C SER A 803 -25.74 49.70 -26.79
N GLN A 804 -27.07 49.69 -26.59
CA GLN A 804 -27.85 50.87 -26.22
C GLN A 804 -27.99 50.98 -24.69
N ARG A 805 -28.15 52.23 -24.20
CA ARG A 805 -28.47 52.49 -22.79
C ARG A 805 -29.94 52.21 -22.52
N LEU A 806 -30.26 51.58 -21.39
CA LEU A 806 -31.64 51.16 -21.11
C LEU A 806 -32.66 52.33 -21.16
N ASN A 807 -32.30 53.49 -20.62
CA ASN A 807 -33.15 54.68 -20.62
C ASN A 807 -33.38 55.33 -21.99
N THR A 808 -32.63 54.98 -23.05
CA THR A 808 -32.89 55.46 -24.40
C THR A 808 -33.90 54.59 -25.14
N VAL A 809 -34.00 53.30 -24.75
CA VAL A 809 -34.85 52.31 -25.42
C VAL A 809 -36.12 51.97 -24.64
N VAL A 810 -36.17 52.26 -23.34
CA VAL A 810 -37.33 52.08 -22.45
C VAL A 810 -37.47 53.27 -21.50
N ASN A 811 -38.71 53.65 -21.16
CA ASN A 811 -39.01 54.64 -20.13
C ASN A 811 -38.80 54.11 -18.69
N VAL A 812 -37.54 53.89 -18.32
CA VAL A 812 -37.06 53.44 -17.01
C VAL A 812 -37.81 54.09 -15.83
N GLY A 813 -38.31 53.27 -14.89
CA GLY A 813 -38.97 53.67 -13.66
C GLY A 813 -40.40 54.21 -13.82
N LYS A 814 -40.94 54.28 -15.04
CA LYS A 814 -42.30 54.74 -15.31
C LYS A 814 -43.24 53.56 -15.60
N ARG A 815 -44.53 53.76 -15.30
CA ARG A 815 -45.61 52.82 -15.60
C ARG A 815 -46.75 53.61 -16.27
N PRO A 816 -47.33 53.16 -17.41
CA PRO A 816 -47.00 51.93 -18.14
C PRO A 816 -45.63 52.00 -18.83
N LEU A 817 -45.03 50.83 -19.06
CA LEU A 817 -43.78 50.72 -19.80
C LEU A 817 -44.00 51.05 -21.28
N GLN A 818 -43.03 51.75 -21.88
CA GLN A 818 -43.02 52.18 -23.26
C GLN A 818 -41.60 52.03 -23.82
N THR A 819 -41.48 51.39 -24.98
CA THR A 819 -40.23 51.32 -25.73
C THR A 819 -40.12 52.41 -26.79
N TYR A 820 -38.91 52.63 -27.29
CA TYR A 820 -38.59 53.51 -28.41
C TYR A 820 -39.24 53.16 -29.77
N TYR A 821 -39.86 51.98 -29.93
CA TYR A 821 -40.51 51.60 -31.18
C TYR A 821 -41.69 52.51 -31.57
N SER A 822 -41.66 53.06 -32.80
CA SER A 822 -42.66 53.98 -33.36
C SER A 822 -43.89 53.26 -33.96
N LEU A 823 -44.60 52.52 -33.11
CA LEU A 823 -45.92 51.95 -33.43
C LEU A 823 -46.99 52.54 -32.50
N SER A 824 -48.22 52.70 -33.00
CA SER A 824 -49.35 53.11 -32.15
C SER A 824 -49.61 52.06 -31.05
N PRO A 825 -50.19 52.44 -29.90
CA PRO A 825 -50.57 51.49 -28.86
C PRO A 825 -51.47 50.37 -29.37
N GLU A 826 -52.41 50.67 -30.28
CA GLU A 826 -53.26 49.63 -30.89
C GLU A 826 -52.43 48.64 -31.69
N LEU A 827 -51.55 49.11 -32.59
CA LEU A 827 -50.70 48.23 -33.40
C LEU A 827 -49.75 47.39 -32.54
N LYS A 828 -49.23 47.92 -31.43
CA LYS A 828 -48.39 47.17 -30.48
C LYS A 828 -49.16 46.04 -29.82
N GLU A 829 -50.41 46.28 -29.41
CA GLU A 829 -51.28 45.25 -28.85
C GLU A 829 -51.54 44.12 -29.86
N PHE A 830 -51.88 44.49 -31.10
CA PHE A 830 -52.13 43.50 -32.14
C PHE A 830 -50.88 42.78 -32.61
N ALA A 831 -49.71 43.42 -32.61
CA ALA A 831 -48.43 42.75 -32.85
C ALA A 831 -48.14 41.67 -31.79
N GLN A 832 -48.50 41.93 -30.52
CA GLN A 832 -48.40 40.92 -29.45
C GLN A 832 -49.38 39.77 -29.65
N LYS A 833 -50.65 40.06 -30.00
CA LYS A 833 -51.65 39.03 -30.33
C LYS A 833 -51.20 38.19 -31.52
N MET A 834 -50.72 38.83 -32.58
CA MET A 834 -50.16 38.20 -33.77
C MET A 834 -48.95 37.32 -33.42
N HIS A 835 -48.06 37.77 -32.53
CA HIS A 835 -46.94 36.95 -32.06
C HIS A 835 -47.39 35.66 -31.36
N SER A 836 -48.50 35.70 -30.63
CA SER A 836 -49.06 34.51 -29.97
C SER A 836 -49.68 33.51 -30.96
N LEU A 837 -50.20 34.00 -32.09
CA LEU A 837 -50.89 33.24 -33.12
C LEU A 837 -50.01 32.85 -34.30
N LYS A 838 -48.75 33.28 -34.33
CA LYS A 838 -47.83 33.06 -35.46
C LYS A 838 -47.70 31.58 -35.88
N ASP A 839 -47.89 30.65 -34.93
CA ASP A 839 -47.76 29.21 -35.16
C ASP A 839 -49.10 28.57 -35.65
N SER A 840 -50.18 29.33 -35.74
CA SER A 840 -51.48 28.89 -36.29
C SER A 840 -51.46 29.00 -37.81
N LEU A 841 -51.66 27.88 -38.50
CA LEU A 841 -51.76 27.87 -39.96
C LEU A 841 -53.06 28.54 -40.43
N ILE A 842 -54.15 28.40 -39.68
CA ILE A 842 -55.44 29.03 -39.99
C ILE A 842 -55.34 30.56 -39.84
N PHE A 843 -54.65 31.06 -38.81
CA PHE A 843 -54.40 32.49 -38.66
C PHE A 843 -53.59 33.05 -39.86
N GLN A 844 -52.56 32.31 -40.31
CA GLN A 844 -51.78 32.69 -41.49
C GLN A 844 -52.64 32.68 -42.76
N GLN A 845 -53.49 31.67 -42.94
CA GLN A 845 -54.43 31.60 -44.06
C GLN A 845 -55.38 32.80 -44.06
N PHE A 846 -56.01 33.13 -42.92
CA PHE A 846 -56.89 34.31 -42.82
C PHE A 846 -56.16 35.64 -42.99
N TRP A 847 -54.88 35.70 -42.63
CA TRP A 847 -54.02 36.87 -42.89
C TRP A 847 -53.78 37.06 -44.39
N GLU A 848 -53.48 35.99 -45.12
CA GLU A 848 -53.31 36.00 -46.58
C GLU A 848 -54.63 36.33 -47.29
N GLU A 849 -55.75 35.74 -46.88
CA GLU A 849 -57.08 36.03 -47.43
C GLU A 849 -57.50 37.50 -47.21
N ALA A 850 -57.18 38.08 -46.05
CA ALA A 850 -57.42 39.49 -45.77
C ALA A 850 -56.56 40.41 -46.66
N ALA A 851 -55.30 40.04 -46.88
CA ALA A 851 -54.42 40.78 -47.78
C ALA A 851 -54.84 40.69 -49.25
N GLN A 852 -55.30 39.52 -49.71
CA GLN A 852 -55.82 39.37 -51.06
C GLN A 852 -57.06 40.23 -51.29
N LYS A 853 -58.03 40.19 -50.37
CA LYS A 853 -59.23 41.05 -50.43
C LYS A 853 -58.89 42.54 -50.44
N ALA A 854 -57.93 42.96 -49.62
CA ALA A 854 -57.47 44.34 -49.61
C ALA A 854 -56.82 44.72 -50.95
N GLY A 855 -56.06 43.82 -51.59
CA GLY A 855 -55.52 44.05 -52.94
C GLY A 855 -56.61 44.19 -54.01
N ASP A 856 -57.57 43.27 -54.03
CA ASP A 856 -58.67 43.25 -54.99
C ASP A 856 -59.57 44.50 -54.88
N GLU A 857 -59.78 45.03 -53.67
CA GLU A 857 -60.56 46.25 -53.44
C GLU A 857 -59.90 47.50 -54.07
N TYR A 858 -58.56 47.56 -54.11
CA TYR A 858 -57.82 48.65 -54.76
C TYR A 858 -57.78 48.52 -56.30
N GLU A 859 -57.71 47.30 -56.84
CA GLU A 859 -57.81 47.08 -58.30
C GLU A 859 -59.19 47.47 -58.87
N SER A 860 -60.23 47.43 -58.04
CA SER A 860 -61.61 47.75 -58.46
C SER A 860 -61.94 49.25 -58.50
N SER A 861 -61.07 50.13 -57.97
CA SER A 861 -61.37 51.57 -57.82
C SER A 861 -60.71 52.50 -58.83
N ASP A 862 -59.64 52.08 -59.52
CA ASP A 862 -58.92 52.91 -60.48
C ASP A 862 -59.03 52.33 -61.91
N GLU A 863 -59.89 52.94 -62.73
CA GLU A 863 -59.84 52.76 -64.18
C GLU A 863 -58.65 53.55 -64.74
N GLU A 864 -57.79 52.85 -65.50
CA GLU A 864 -56.66 53.34 -66.33
C GLU A 864 -55.30 53.57 -65.63
N GLU A 865 -54.44 52.53 -65.60
CA GLU A 865 -53.19 52.45 -66.39
C GLU A 865 -52.41 51.15 -66.09
N GLU A 866 -51.80 50.57 -67.13
CA GLU A 866 -50.97 49.36 -67.09
C GLU A 866 -49.65 49.61 -66.33
N ASP A 867 -49.60 49.21 -65.07
CA ASP A 867 -48.41 48.64 -64.43
C ASP A 867 -48.91 47.83 -63.20
N ASN A 868 -48.38 46.61 -62.98
CA ASN A 868 -48.67 45.78 -61.79
C ASN A 868 -48.15 46.47 -60.51
N ILE A 869 -48.79 47.55 -60.07
CA ILE A 869 -48.40 48.31 -58.89
C ILE A 869 -49.17 47.74 -57.70
N VAL A 870 -48.49 46.91 -56.90
CA VAL A 870 -49.03 46.40 -55.63
C VAL A 870 -49.39 47.59 -54.70
N PRO A 871 -50.61 47.67 -54.16
CA PRO A 871 -51.05 48.81 -53.35
C PRO A 871 -50.19 48.98 -52.09
N ALA A 872 -49.80 50.22 -51.79
CA ALA A 872 -48.96 50.56 -50.65
C ALA A 872 -49.81 51.05 -49.46
N LEU A 873 -49.82 50.30 -48.36
CA LEU A 873 -50.48 50.68 -47.10
C LEU A 873 -49.48 51.33 -46.13
N ASN A 874 -49.87 52.46 -45.54
CA ASN A 874 -49.19 53.01 -44.37
C ASN A 874 -49.59 52.24 -43.10
N LEU A 875 -48.82 52.40 -42.01
CA LEU A 875 -49.08 51.71 -40.74
C LEU A 875 -50.48 51.98 -40.17
N ASP A 876 -51.02 53.18 -40.35
CA ASP A 876 -52.34 53.56 -39.85
C ASP A 876 -53.48 52.78 -40.56
N ASN A 877 -53.32 52.49 -41.86
CA ASN A 877 -54.32 51.76 -42.64
C ASN A 877 -54.18 50.24 -42.52
N VAL A 878 -53.03 49.71 -42.10
CA VAL A 878 -52.83 48.27 -41.87
C VAL A 878 -53.84 47.72 -40.86
N PHE A 879 -54.22 48.55 -39.87
CA PHE A 879 -55.19 48.15 -38.88
C PHE A 879 -56.58 47.88 -39.48
N SER A 880 -57.10 48.83 -40.27
CA SER A 880 -58.43 48.71 -40.87
C SER A 880 -58.48 47.69 -42.01
N SER A 881 -57.42 47.60 -42.81
CA SER A 881 -57.43 46.83 -44.06
C SER A 881 -56.95 45.38 -43.90
N LEU A 882 -56.05 45.09 -42.94
CA LEU A 882 -55.48 43.73 -42.77
C LEU A 882 -55.78 43.13 -41.40
N ILE A 883 -55.45 43.85 -40.32
CA ILE A 883 -55.56 43.31 -38.95
C ILE A 883 -57.02 43.08 -38.56
N SER A 884 -57.88 44.09 -38.69
CA SER A 884 -59.29 43.98 -38.29
C SER A 884 -60.04 42.87 -39.05
N PRO A 885 -59.94 42.75 -40.40
CA PRO A 885 -60.61 41.68 -41.14
C PRO A 885 -60.11 40.27 -40.81
N CYS A 886 -58.78 40.10 -40.66
CA CYS A 886 -58.17 38.81 -40.30
C CYS A 886 -58.62 38.36 -38.90
N PHE A 887 -58.49 39.23 -37.89
CA PHE A 887 -58.91 38.90 -36.53
C PHE A 887 -60.43 38.70 -36.43
N ALA A 888 -61.25 39.47 -37.14
CA ALA A 888 -62.70 39.26 -37.17
C ALA A 888 -63.09 37.90 -37.77
N SER A 889 -62.29 37.35 -38.68
CA SER A 889 -62.48 36.01 -39.24
C SER A 889 -62.03 34.93 -38.26
N CYS A 890 -60.90 35.14 -37.57
CA CYS A 890 -60.42 34.27 -36.49
C CYS A 890 -61.43 34.16 -35.33
N GLU A 891 -61.99 35.29 -34.89
CA GLU A 891 -62.97 35.36 -33.81
C GLU A 891 -64.28 34.64 -34.21
N ARG A 892 -64.75 34.85 -35.45
CA ARG A 892 -65.92 34.13 -35.98
C ARG A 892 -65.70 32.61 -35.97
N LEU A 893 -64.56 32.16 -36.49
CA LEU A 893 -64.23 30.74 -36.50
C LEU A 893 -64.13 30.17 -35.08
N TYR A 894 -63.52 30.92 -34.15
CA TYR A 894 -63.42 30.51 -32.75
C TYR A 894 -64.81 30.30 -32.12
N ASP A 895 -65.73 31.26 -32.32
CA ASP A 895 -67.10 31.18 -31.78
C ASP A 895 -67.91 30.04 -32.45
N ASP A 896 -67.75 29.81 -33.75
CA ASP A 896 -68.39 28.71 -34.50
C ASP A 896 -67.87 27.32 -34.06
N LEU A 897 -66.57 27.20 -33.81
CA LEU A 897 -65.95 25.99 -33.27
C LEU A 897 -66.41 25.75 -31.84
N ARG A 898 -66.37 26.77 -30.97
CA ARG A 898 -66.83 26.64 -29.58
C ARG A 898 -68.30 26.19 -29.50
N SER A 899 -69.15 26.78 -30.33
CA SER A 899 -70.60 26.49 -30.35
C SER A 899 -70.98 25.26 -31.19
N GLY A 900 -70.05 24.68 -31.95
CA GLY A 900 -70.31 23.52 -32.82
C GLY A 900 -71.15 23.82 -34.05
N ASN A 901 -71.33 25.11 -34.35
CA ASN A 901 -72.14 25.59 -35.45
C ASN A 901 -71.41 25.57 -36.80
N LEU A 902 -70.09 25.34 -36.80
CA LEU A 902 -69.31 25.22 -38.01
C LEU A 902 -69.88 24.10 -38.91
N THR A 903 -70.14 24.42 -40.18
CA THR A 903 -70.70 23.45 -41.13
C THR A 903 -69.63 22.48 -41.61
N LEU A 904 -70.01 21.26 -41.98
CA LEU A 904 -69.07 20.27 -42.51
C LEU A 904 -68.41 20.74 -43.82
N SER A 905 -69.11 21.54 -44.64
CA SER A 905 -68.51 22.19 -45.80
C SER A 905 -67.45 23.25 -45.44
N ALA A 906 -67.62 23.96 -44.32
CA ALA A 906 -66.62 24.91 -43.84
C ALA A 906 -65.40 24.17 -43.26
N VAL A 907 -65.59 22.98 -42.69
CA VAL A 907 -64.49 22.09 -42.29
C VAL A 907 -63.66 21.67 -43.50
N ASP A 908 -64.31 21.25 -44.61
CA ASP A 908 -63.62 20.88 -45.86
C ASP A 908 -62.70 22.00 -46.38
N THR A 909 -63.08 23.27 -46.21
CA THR A 909 -62.31 24.44 -46.68
C THR A 909 -61.25 24.88 -45.67
N ILE A 910 -61.62 25.08 -44.41
CA ILE A 910 -60.74 25.68 -43.38
C ILE A 910 -59.72 24.66 -42.87
N PHE A 911 -60.10 23.38 -42.76
CA PHE A 911 -59.24 22.31 -42.24
C PHE A 911 -58.64 21.42 -43.34
N GLN A 912 -58.72 21.85 -44.60
CA GLN A 912 -58.26 21.08 -45.77
C GLN A 912 -56.81 20.58 -45.61
N ALA A 913 -55.92 21.47 -45.15
CA ALA A 913 -54.49 21.19 -44.98
C ALA A 913 -54.17 20.11 -43.91
N PHE A 914 -55.17 19.71 -43.12
CA PHE A 914 -55.05 18.74 -42.03
C PHE A 914 -55.71 17.38 -42.34
N THR A 915 -56.27 17.19 -43.53
CA THR A 915 -56.95 15.94 -43.94
C THR A 915 -56.05 14.71 -43.79
N ASP A 916 -54.78 14.82 -44.17
CA ASP A 916 -53.78 13.73 -44.07
C ASP A 916 -53.00 13.76 -42.74
N ARG A 917 -53.21 14.79 -41.90
CA ARG A 917 -52.47 15.04 -40.65
C ARG A 917 -53.42 15.38 -39.50
N PRO A 918 -54.33 14.45 -39.13
CA PRO A 918 -55.35 14.72 -38.14
C PRO A 918 -54.76 15.11 -36.78
N GLU A 919 -53.60 14.57 -36.40
CA GLU A 919 -52.93 14.86 -35.13
C GLU A 919 -52.57 16.35 -34.93
N GLU A 920 -52.39 17.10 -36.02
CA GLU A 920 -52.05 18.53 -35.98
C GLU A 920 -53.27 19.42 -35.69
N ILE A 921 -54.50 18.91 -35.91
CA ILE A 921 -55.76 19.66 -35.72
C ILE A 921 -55.89 20.11 -34.27
N LYS A 922 -55.57 19.24 -33.30
CA LYS A 922 -55.65 19.58 -31.88
C LYS A 922 -54.66 20.70 -31.51
N THR A 923 -53.48 20.69 -32.10
CA THR A 923 -52.47 21.74 -31.90
C THR A 923 -52.95 23.06 -32.50
N GLU A 924 -53.55 23.02 -33.68
CA GLU A 924 -54.11 24.18 -34.36
C GLU A 924 -55.25 24.83 -33.55
N LEU A 925 -56.20 24.02 -33.05
CA LEU A 925 -57.28 24.50 -32.18
C LEU A 925 -56.71 25.15 -30.90
N ASN A 926 -55.68 24.55 -30.30
CA ASN A 926 -55.02 25.12 -29.13
C ASN A 926 -54.26 26.43 -29.43
N ASN A 927 -53.72 26.58 -30.64
CA ASN A 927 -53.11 27.83 -31.09
C ASN A 927 -54.18 28.92 -31.23
N LEU A 928 -55.34 28.63 -31.83
CA LEU A 928 -56.46 29.57 -31.92
C LEU A 928 -56.99 29.97 -30.53
N CYS A 929 -56.98 29.08 -29.54
CA CYS A 929 -57.33 29.44 -28.16
C CYS A 929 -56.42 30.52 -27.53
N LYS A 930 -55.26 30.85 -28.12
CA LYS A 930 -54.43 31.97 -27.68
C LYS A 930 -55.04 33.34 -27.99
N LEU A 931 -56.06 33.41 -28.86
CA LEU A 931 -56.87 34.62 -29.09
C LEU A 931 -57.54 35.11 -27.79
N ARG A 932 -58.13 34.17 -27.04
CA ARG A 932 -58.83 34.41 -25.78
C ARG A 932 -58.31 33.47 -24.68
N PRO A 933 -57.15 33.76 -24.09
CA PRO A 933 -56.48 32.85 -23.16
C PRO A 933 -57.23 32.64 -21.83
N GLU A 934 -58.14 33.56 -21.47
CA GLU A 934 -58.95 33.50 -20.24
C GLU A 934 -60.16 32.57 -20.34
N GLU A 935 -60.53 32.12 -21.55
CA GLU A 935 -61.69 31.26 -21.77
C GLU A 935 -61.36 29.76 -21.66
N VAL A 936 -62.34 28.98 -21.18
CA VAL A 936 -62.21 27.55 -20.91
C VAL A 936 -62.13 26.75 -22.23
N ARG A 937 -61.19 25.79 -22.30
CA ARG A 937 -60.83 25.05 -23.51
C ARG A 937 -61.49 23.67 -23.63
N ASP A 938 -62.54 23.40 -22.86
CA ASP A 938 -63.15 22.06 -22.72
C ASP A 938 -63.80 21.54 -24.02
N TRP A 939 -64.08 22.43 -24.98
CA TRP A 939 -64.65 22.07 -26.29
C TRP A 939 -63.60 21.53 -27.28
N VAL A 940 -62.31 21.80 -27.05
CA VAL A 940 -61.24 21.51 -28.03
C VAL A 940 -61.14 20.01 -28.33
N ASP A 941 -61.18 19.16 -27.30
CA ASP A 941 -61.11 17.71 -27.47
C ASP A 941 -62.32 17.16 -28.23
N GLN A 942 -63.52 17.69 -27.94
CA GLN A 942 -64.74 17.30 -28.61
C GLN A 942 -64.71 17.69 -30.10
N ARG A 943 -64.30 18.93 -30.43
CA ARG A 943 -64.22 19.40 -31.81
C ARG A 943 -63.12 18.69 -32.59
N PHE A 944 -61.96 18.47 -31.97
CA PHE A 944 -60.90 17.63 -32.55
C PHE A 944 -61.45 16.26 -32.95
N GLN A 945 -62.13 15.57 -32.04
CA GLN A 945 -62.72 14.26 -32.31
C GLN A 945 -63.74 14.32 -33.44
N GLN A 946 -64.64 15.30 -33.45
CA GLN A 946 -65.66 15.42 -34.50
C GLN A 946 -65.05 15.72 -35.88
N ILE A 947 -64.07 16.63 -35.98
CA ILE A 947 -63.38 16.94 -37.24
C ILE A 947 -62.60 15.71 -37.73
N GLN A 948 -61.87 15.04 -36.84
CA GLN A 948 -61.16 13.80 -37.16
C GLN A 948 -62.12 12.69 -37.64
N GLN A 949 -63.24 12.51 -36.94
CA GLN A 949 -64.27 11.53 -37.29
C GLN A 949 -64.87 11.80 -38.66
N TYR A 950 -65.13 13.06 -38.99
CA TYR A 950 -65.64 13.48 -40.28
C TYR A 950 -64.62 13.22 -41.41
N HIS A 951 -63.33 13.55 -41.21
CA HIS A 951 -62.28 13.23 -42.19
C HIS A 951 -62.12 11.70 -42.41
N GLU A 952 -62.17 10.90 -41.34
CA GLU A 952 -62.02 9.43 -41.41
C GLU A 952 -63.25 8.70 -41.99
N MET A 953 -64.42 9.34 -41.99
CA MET A 953 -65.66 8.78 -42.54
C MET A 953 -65.52 8.40 -44.01
N HIS A 954 -64.84 9.24 -44.82
CA HIS A 954 -64.61 8.98 -46.24
C HIS A 954 -63.89 7.65 -46.51
N LEU A 955 -63.00 7.22 -45.61
CA LEU A 955 -62.24 5.97 -45.73
C LEU A 955 -63.10 4.72 -45.44
N THR A 956 -64.08 4.85 -44.53
CA THR A 956 -64.98 3.77 -44.10
C THR A 956 -65.98 3.37 -45.20
N LEU A 957 -66.45 4.36 -45.96
CA LEU A 957 -67.46 4.19 -47.01
C LEU A 957 -66.92 3.39 -48.21
N ASP A 958 -65.66 3.63 -48.58
CA ASP A 958 -64.97 2.89 -49.62
C ASP A 958 -64.79 1.40 -49.26
N ALA A 959 -64.55 1.09 -47.97
CA ALA A 959 -64.41 -0.28 -47.51
C ALA A 959 -65.73 -1.06 -47.65
N ALA A 960 -66.87 -0.43 -47.31
CA ALA A 960 -68.20 -1.04 -47.46
C ALA A 960 -68.51 -1.43 -48.91
N LYS A 961 -68.22 -0.53 -49.87
CA LYS A 961 -68.42 -0.82 -51.31
C LYS A 961 -67.57 -2.01 -51.78
N ILE A 962 -66.32 -2.11 -51.34
CA ILE A 962 -65.42 -3.21 -51.73
C ILE A 962 -65.90 -4.54 -51.14
N ILE A 963 -66.34 -4.56 -49.88
CA ILE A 963 -66.88 -5.78 -49.26
C ILE A 963 -68.13 -6.26 -49.98
N ALA A 964 -69.01 -5.35 -50.41
CA ALA A 964 -70.20 -5.70 -51.18
C ALA A 964 -69.84 -6.37 -52.51
N ASN A 965 -68.78 -5.90 -53.17
CA ASN A 965 -68.26 -6.54 -54.38
C ASN A 965 -67.67 -7.93 -54.08
N VAL A 966 -66.94 -8.11 -52.98
CA VAL A 966 -66.41 -9.44 -52.60
C VAL A 966 -67.54 -10.43 -52.26
N LYS A 967 -68.58 -9.98 -51.54
CA LYS A 967 -69.81 -10.77 -51.26
C LYS A 967 -70.41 -11.28 -52.57
N ALA A 968 -70.51 -10.41 -53.58
CA ALA A 968 -71.02 -10.76 -54.90
C ALA A 968 -70.10 -11.74 -55.66
N SER A 969 -68.77 -11.54 -55.61
CA SER A 969 -67.80 -12.42 -56.28
C SER A 969 -67.76 -13.82 -55.66
N LEU A 970 -67.89 -13.94 -54.34
CA LEU A 970 -67.94 -15.23 -53.63
C LEU A 970 -69.33 -15.88 -53.58
N SER A 971 -70.35 -15.20 -54.12
CA SER A 971 -71.76 -15.64 -54.17
C SER A 971 -72.37 -15.99 -52.81
N LEU A 972 -72.04 -15.22 -51.76
CA LEU A 972 -72.53 -15.45 -50.39
C LEU A 972 -73.98 -14.97 -50.23
N SER A 973 -74.84 -15.83 -49.66
CA SER A 973 -76.27 -15.61 -49.46
C SER A 973 -76.71 -15.54 -47.97
N GLY A 974 -75.77 -15.47 -47.03
CA GLY A 974 -76.06 -15.27 -45.59
C GLY A 974 -76.54 -13.85 -45.25
N ASP A 975 -76.66 -13.54 -43.94
CA ASP A 975 -77.12 -12.22 -43.46
C ASP A 975 -76.02 -11.15 -43.60
N PHE A 976 -76.29 -10.13 -44.43
CA PHE A 976 -75.44 -8.95 -44.65
C PHE A 976 -76.21 -7.63 -44.43
N SER A 977 -77.29 -7.64 -43.67
CA SER A 977 -78.10 -6.45 -43.35
C SER A 977 -77.28 -5.27 -42.81
N ILE A 978 -76.22 -5.56 -42.03
CA ILE A 978 -75.25 -4.57 -41.54
C ILE A 978 -74.56 -3.81 -42.69
N LEU A 979 -74.13 -4.53 -43.73
CA LEU A 979 -73.46 -3.94 -44.89
C LEU A 979 -74.44 -3.11 -45.75
N GLU A 980 -75.68 -3.55 -45.87
CA GLU A 980 -76.74 -2.84 -46.59
C GLU A 980 -77.07 -1.51 -45.90
N ASN A 981 -77.15 -1.49 -44.56
CA ASN A 981 -77.29 -0.26 -43.78
C ASN A 981 -76.11 0.70 -43.98
N LEU A 982 -74.88 0.19 -44.04
CA LEU A 982 -73.67 0.99 -44.30
C LEU A 982 -73.67 1.62 -45.70
N LEU A 983 -74.18 0.91 -46.70
CA LEU A 983 -74.31 1.41 -48.07
C LEU A 983 -75.44 2.45 -48.20
N ASP A 984 -76.57 2.27 -47.52
CA ASP A 984 -77.65 3.28 -47.47
C ASP A 984 -77.18 4.60 -46.82
N ILE A 985 -76.37 4.52 -45.76
CA ILE A 985 -75.71 5.71 -45.19
C ILE A 985 -74.81 6.38 -46.24
N THR A 986 -74.09 5.59 -47.05
CA THR A 986 -73.18 6.08 -48.10
C THR A 986 -73.89 6.89 -49.19
N GLU A 987 -75.10 6.53 -49.58
CA GLU A 987 -75.87 7.27 -50.60
C GLU A 987 -76.41 8.60 -50.06
N LYS A 988 -76.66 8.70 -48.74
CA LYS A 988 -77.21 9.92 -48.12
C LYS A 988 -76.17 11.01 -47.86
N LEU A 989 -74.87 10.71 -47.96
CA LEU A 989 -73.77 11.58 -47.52
C LEU A 989 -73.65 12.96 -48.18
N GLN A 990 -74.06 13.13 -49.43
CA GLN A 990 -74.03 14.45 -50.08
C GLN A 990 -74.97 15.46 -49.39
N SER A 991 -76.06 14.97 -48.78
CA SER A 991 -76.97 15.82 -48.01
C SER A 991 -76.45 16.23 -46.63
N TYR A 992 -75.39 15.58 -46.13
CA TYR A 992 -74.81 15.87 -44.81
C TYR A 992 -73.85 17.06 -44.80
N LYS A 993 -73.28 17.48 -45.94
CA LYS A 993 -72.31 18.59 -46.01
C LYS A 993 -72.86 19.95 -45.53
N THR A 994 -74.18 20.13 -45.55
CA THR A 994 -74.88 21.33 -45.05
C THR A 994 -75.15 21.29 -43.55
N GLN A 995 -74.91 20.15 -42.89
CA GLN A 995 -75.12 20.01 -41.45
C GLN A 995 -73.96 20.59 -40.63
N LYS A 996 -74.23 20.79 -39.34
CA LYS A 996 -73.31 21.35 -38.35
C LYS A 996 -72.45 20.26 -37.73
N LEU A 997 -71.28 20.62 -37.23
CA LEU A 997 -70.32 19.72 -36.56
C LEU A 997 -70.94 18.90 -35.41
N ASP A 998 -71.91 19.47 -34.68
CA ASP A 998 -72.62 18.77 -33.61
C ASP A 998 -73.66 17.74 -34.06
N SER A 999 -73.92 17.58 -35.37
CA SER A 999 -74.87 16.60 -35.90
C SER A 999 -74.27 15.21 -36.18
N ILE A 1000 -72.97 15.00 -35.94
CA ILE A 1000 -72.32 13.69 -36.11
C ILE A 1000 -72.91 12.68 -35.12
N SER A 1001 -73.75 11.77 -35.61
CA SER A 1001 -74.58 10.86 -34.82
C SER A 1001 -73.83 9.59 -34.34
N PRO A 1002 -74.20 8.98 -33.18
CA PRO A 1002 -73.63 7.71 -32.72
C PRO A 1002 -73.77 6.53 -33.71
N GLU A 1003 -74.80 6.56 -34.57
CA GLU A 1003 -75.07 5.54 -35.57
C GLU A 1003 -73.97 5.49 -36.65
N LEU A 1004 -73.50 6.67 -37.10
CA LEU A 1004 -72.33 6.83 -37.97
C LEU A 1004 -71.04 6.34 -37.30
N MET A 1005 -70.94 6.50 -35.97
CA MET A 1005 -69.79 6.02 -35.19
C MET A 1005 -69.77 4.50 -35.01
N HIS A 1006 -70.94 3.88 -34.84
CA HIS A 1006 -71.07 2.42 -34.78
C HIS A 1006 -70.72 1.77 -36.14
N ALA A 1007 -71.18 2.38 -37.23
CA ALA A 1007 -70.84 2.01 -38.60
C ALA A 1007 -69.32 1.99 -38.85
N LYS A 1008 -68.61 3.03 -38.38
CA LYS A 1008 -67.15 3.12 -38.42
C LYS A 1008 -66.46 2.02 -37.62
N THR A 1009 -66.93 1.72 -36.41
CA THR A 1009 -66.29 0.71 -35.55
C THR A 1009 -66.30 -0.68 -36.18
N LEU A 1010 -67.35 -1.01 -36.94
CA LEU A 1010 -67.52 -2.32 -37.58
C LEU A 1010 -66.53 -2.57 -38.73
N LEU A 1011 -66.12 -1.53 -39.45
CA LEU A 1011 -65.15 -1.61 -40.55
C LEU A 1011 -63.75 -1.14 -40.14
N GLN A 1012 -63.56 -0.82 -38.86
CA GLN A 1012 -62.30 -0.39 -38.30
C GLN A 1012 -61.24 -1.49 -38.45
N GLY A 1013 -60.10 -1.15 -39.04
CA GLY A 1013 -58.99 -2.08 -39.29
C GLY A 1013 -58.84 -2.55 -40.75
N ILE A 1014 -59.76 -2.17 -41.65
CA ILE A 1014 -59.59 -2.36 -43.10
C ILE A 1014 -58.85 -1.14 -43.67
N THR A 1015 -57.52 -1.15 -43.52
CA THR A 1015 -56.61 -0.10 -44.00
C THR A 1015 -56.64 0.02 -45.53
N VAL A 1016 -56.02 1.08 -46.08
CA VAL A 1016 -55.86 1.27 -47.54
C VAL A 1016 -55.30 0.01 -48.22
N ASN A 1017 -54.27 -0.62 -47.65
CA ASN A 1017 -53.65 -1.83 -48.20
C ASN A 1017 -54.57 -3.05 -48.15
N ARG A 1018 -55.30 -3.24 -47.04
CA ARG A 1018 -56.28 -4.33 -46.87
C ARG A 1018 -57.48 -4.17 -47.80
N ARG A 1019 -57.90 -2.94 -48.10
CA ARG A 1019 -58.90 -2.63 -49.13
C ARG A 1019 -58.40 -3.03 -50.52
N GLY A 1020 -57.13 -2.78 -50.83
CA GLY A 1020 -56.48 -3.23 -52.06
C GLY A 1020 -56.56 -4.75 -52.23
N CYS A 1021 -56.19 -5.50 -51.20
CA CYS A 1021 -56.26 -6.97 -51.17
C CYS A 1021 -57.68 -7.51 -51.48
N LEU A 1022 -58.72 -6.95 -50.86
CA LEU A 1022 -60.10 -7.35 -51.14
C LEU A 1022 -60.60 -6.91 -52.52
N ARG A 1023 -60.12 -5.77 -53.01
CA ARG A 1023 -60.48 -5.27 -54.34
C ARG A 1023 -59.96 -6.21 -55.42
N GLU A 1024 -58.71 -6.66 -55.33
CA GLU A 1024 -58.14 -7.61 -56.29
C GLU A 1024 -58.90 -8.94 -56.26
N LEU A 1025 -59.24 -9.47 -55.08
CA LEU A 1025 -60.07 -10.66 -54.95
C LEU A 1025 -61.46 -10.50 -55.59
N ALA A 1026 -62.10 -9.33 -55.41
CA ALA A 1026 -63.39 -9.05 -56.02
C ALA A 1026 -63.31 -9.02 -57.56
N GLN A 1027 -62.19 -8.54 -58.11
CA GLN A 1027 -61.96 -8.44 -59.56
C GLN A 1027 -61.66 -9.79 -60.20
N GLN A 1028 -60.91 -10.67 -59.53
CA GLN A 1028 -60.52 -11.99 -60.05
C GLN A 1028 -61.61 -13.07 -59.88
N LYS A 1029 -62.86 -12.75 -60.24
CA LYS A 1029 -64.02 -13.62 -60.04
C LYS A 1029 -63.88 -14.97 -60.78
N GLU A 1030 -63.40 -14.95 -62.03
CA GLU A 1030 -63.25 -16.17 -62.84
C GLU A 1030 -62.24 -17.14 -62.22
N PHE A 1031 -61.10 -16.61 -61.76
CA PHE A 1031 -60.08 -17.38 -61.04
C PHE A 1031 -60.65 -17.98 -59.74
N VAL A 1032 -61.34 -17.18 -58.93
CA VAL A 1032 -61.95 -17.63 -57.67
C VAL A 1032 -62.99 -18.73 -57.91
N CYS A 1033 -63.84 -18.60 -58.93
CA CYS A 1033 -64.79 -19.63 -59.32
C CYS A 1033 -64.07 -20.93 -59.74
N TRP A 1034 -63.07 -20.81 -60.61
CA TRP A 1034 -62.29 -21.96 -61.08
C TRP A 1034 -61.58 -22.69 -59.93
N VAL A 1035 -60.93 -21.96 -59.01
CA VAL A 1035 -60.24 -22.56 -57.86
C VAL A 1035 -61.22 -23.33 -56.98
N ARG A 1036 -62.41 -22.78 -56.69
CA ARG A 1036 -63.42 -23.47 -55.86
C ARG A 1036 -64.05 -24.69 -56.55
N GLU A 1037 -64.12 -24.69 -57.87
CA GLU A 1037 -64.66 -25.81 -58.65
C GLU A 1037 -63.63 -26.94 -58.86
N ALA A 1038 -62.39 -26.58 -59.17
CA ALA A 1038 -61.31 -27.51 -59.51
C ALA A 1038 -60.55 -28.05 -58.28
N LEU A 1039 -60.44 -27.24 -57.21
CA LEU A 1039 -59.81 -27.61 -55.94
C LEU A 1039 -60.86 -27.51 -54.84
N LYS A 1040 -61.41 -28.64 -54.40
CA LYS A 1040 -62.51 -28.63 -53.41
C LYS A 1040 -62.03 -28.35 -51.99
N ASP A 1041 -60.76 -28.65 -51.69
CA ASP A 1041 -60.14 -28.34 -50.41
C ASP A 1041 -58.65 -27.97 -50.53
N ILE A 1042 -58.08 -27.48 -49.43
CA ILE A 1042 -56.68 -27.06 -49.37
C ILE A 1042 -55.67 -28.22 -49.46
N ASN A 1043 -56.09 -29.46 -49.24
CA ASN A 1043 -55.22 -30.63 -49.37
C ASN A 1043 -55.05 -31.00 -50.86
N GLU A 1044 -56.10 -30.81 -51.67
CA GLU A 1044 -56.06 -30.96 -53.12
C GLU A 1044 -55.14 -29.94 -53.78
N LEU A 1045 -54.99 -28.74 -53.20
CA LEU A 1045 -54.02 -27.73 -53.66
C LEU A 1045 -52.59 -28.29 -53.68
N LYS A 1046 -52.19 -29.06 -52.67
CA LYS A 1046 -50.83 -29.61 -52.60
C LYS A 1046 -50.57 -30.60 -53.73
N VAL A 1047 -51.52 -31.50 -53.99
CA VAL A 1047 -51.41 -32.47 -55.09
C VAL A 1047 -51.42 -31.75 -56.44
N PHE A 1048 -52.23 -30.71 -56.59
CA PHE A 1048 -52.28 -29.91 -57.81
C PHE A 1048 -50.98 -29.14 -58.04
N VAL A 1049 -50.38 -28.57 -56.99
CA VAL A 1049 -49.07 -27.90 -57.06
C VAL A 1049 -47.97 -28.89 -57.43
N ASP A 1050 -47.94 -30.09 -56.83
CA ASP A 1050 -46.97 -31.13 -57.19
C ASP A 1050 -47.10 -31.54 -58.68
N LEU A 1051 -48.33 -31.69 -59.20
CA LEU A 1051 -48.61 -31.96 -60.61
C LEU A 1051 -48.23 -30.78 -61.52
N ALA A 1052 -48.53 -29.55 -61.09
CA ALA A 1052 -48.22 -28.34 -61.82
C ALA A 1052 -46.71 -28.09 -61.87
N SER A 1053 -45.95 -28.40 -60.81
CA SER A 1053 -44.49 -28.33 -60.78
C SER A 1053 -43.82 -29.35 -61.70
N ILE A 1054 -44.43 -30.53 -61.91
CA ILE A 1054 -43.95 -31.51 -62.90
C ILE A 1054 -44.28 -31.05 -64.33
N SER A 1055 -45.41 -30.37 -64.52
CA SER A 1055 -45.85 -29.86 -65.83
C SER A 1055 -45.23 -28.52 -66.21
N ALA A 1056 -44.74 -27.75 -65.25
CA ALA A 1056 -44.08 -26.47 -65.47
C ALA A 1056 -42.68 -26.70 -66.08
N GLY A 1057 -42.24 -25.77 -66.93
CA GLY A 1057 -40.88 -25.82 -67.49
C GLY A 1057 -39.79 -25.60 -66.44
N GLU A 1058 -38.53 -25.84 -66.79
CA GLU A 1058 -37.38 -25.71 -65.87
C GLU A 1058 -36.92 -24.25 -65.63
N ASN A 1059 -37.59 -23.26 -66.23
CA ASN A 1059 -37.24 -21.84 -66.07
C ASN A 1059 -37.80 -21.28 -64.76
N ASP A 1060 -37.02 -20.42 -64.08
CA ASP A 1060 -37.40 -19.80 -62.81
C ASP A 1060 -38.79 -19.13 -62.86
N MET A 1061 -39.14 -18.44 -63.95
CA MET A 1061 -40.48 -17.81 -64.08
C MET A 1061 -41.63 -18.82 -64.12
N ASP A 1062 -41.44 -20.01 -64.69
CA ASP A 1062 -42.48 -21.04 -64.76
C ASP A 1062 -42.64 -21.76 -63.41
N VAL A 1063 -41.54 -21.92 -62.66
CA VAL A 1063 -41.57 -22.42 -61.28
C VAL A 1063 -42.21 -21.39 -60.34
N ASP A 1064 -41.86 -20.11 -60.49
CA ASP A 1064 -42.41 -19.01 -59.70
C ASP A 1064 -43.92 -18.85 -59.91
N ARG A 1065 -44.45 -19.11 -61.12
CA ARG A 1065 -45.91 -19.13 -61.36
C ARG A 1065 -46.62 -20.16 -60.50
N VAL A 1066 -46.03 -21.35 -60.34
CA VAL A 1066 -46.60 -22.40 -59.47
C VAL A 1066 -46.53 -21.99 -58.01
N ALA A 1067 -45.44 -21.36 -57.58
CA ALA A 1067 -45.30 -20.80 -56.23
C ALA A 1067 -46.27 -19.64 -55.95
N CYS A 1068 -46.43 -18.71 -56.89
CA CYS A 1068 -47.39 -17.62 -56.82
C CYS A 1068 -48.83 -18.14 -56.73
N PHE A 1069 -49.18 -19.17 -57.51
CA PHE A 1069 -50.49 -19.82 -57.41
C PHE A 1069 -50.69 -20.47 -56.04
N HIS A 1070 -49.70 -21.24 -55.55
CA HIS A 1070 -49.73 -21.84 -54.23
C HIS A 1070 -49.95 -20.79 -53.13
N ASP A 1071 -49.09 -19.77 -53.08
CA ASP A 1071 -49.10 -18.74 -52.05
C ASP A 1071 -50.40 -17.92 -52.07
N THR A 1072 -50.92 -17.64 -53.28
CA THR A 1072 -52.19 -16.95 -53.46
C THR A 1072 -53.35 -17.79 -52.92
N VAL A 1073 -53.52 -19.03 -53.39
CA VAL A 1073 -54.64 -19.87 -52.95
C VAL A 1073 -54.53 -20.19 -51.45
N HIS A 1074 -53.32 -20.34 -50.93
CA HIS A 1074 -53.07 -20.52 -49.51
C HIS A 1074 -53.40 -19.25 -48.70
N GLY A 1075 -52.96 -18.07 -49.14
CA GLY A 1075 -53.21 -16.80 -48.46
C GLY A 1075 -54.69 -16.40 -48.44
N TYR A 1076 -55.42 -16.67 -49.53
CA TYR A 1076 -56.86 -16.44 -49.62
C TYR A 1076 -57.72 -17.62 -49.14
N SER A 1077 -57.11 -18.71 -48.65
CA SER A 1077 -57.81 -19.95 -48.26
C SER A 1077 -58.97 -19.72 -47.28
N SER A 1078 -58.81 -18.79 -46.34
CA SER A 1078 -59.85 -18.42 -45.37
C SER A 1078 -61.13 -17.86 -46.01
N LEU A 1079 -61.03 -17.21 -47.17
CA LEU A 1079 -62.18 -16.73 -47.92
C LEU A 1079 -62.65 -17.74 -48.98
N LEU A 1080 -61.73 -18.53 -49.56
CA LEU A 1080 -62.04 -19.47 -50.63
C LEU A 1080 -62.70 -20.77 -50.13
N TYR A 1081 -62.21 -21.31 -49.01
CA TYR A 1081 -62.60 -22.64 -48.52
C TYR A 1081 -63.37 -22.62 -47.20
N GLU A 1082 -63.09 -21.68 -46.29
CA GLU A 1082 -63.79 -21.66 -44.99
C GLU A 1082 -65.17 -21.00 -45.05
N LEU A 1083 -65.41 -20.11 -46.02
CA LEU A 1083 -66.72 -19.46 -46.21
C LEU A 1083 -67.66 -20.37 -47.00
N ARG A 1084 -68.82 -20.65 -46.40
CA ARG A 1084 -69.92 -21.37 -47.04
C ARG A 1084 -70.84 -20.39 -47.73
N GLN A 1085 -71.67 -20.88 -48.65
CA GLN A 1085 -72.63 -20.02 -49.34
C GLN A 1085 -73.58 -19.33 -48.35
N GLU A 1086 -73.92 -19.97 -47.24
CA GLU A 1086 -74.81 -19.42 -46.21
C GLU A 1086 -74.11 -18.49 -45.20
N SER A 1087 -72.79 -18.27 -45.31
CA SER A 1087 -72.03 -17.42 -44.37
C SER A 1087 -72.47 -15.96 -44.43
N GLY A 1088 -72.72 -15.37 -43.24
CA GLY A 1088 -73.11 -13.96 -43.09
C GLY A 1088 -71.94 -13.01 -42.84
N PHE A 1089 -72.24 -11.74 -42.58
CA PHE A 1089 -71.26 -10.66 -42.40
C PHE A 1089 -70.26 -10.93 -41.26
N GLU A 1090 -70.71 -11.49 -40.13
CA GLU A 1090 -69.80 -11.79 -39.00
C GLU A 1090 -68.78 -12.89 -39.34
N ASP A 1091 -69.21 -13.93 -40.06
CA ASP A 1091 -68.32 -15.01 -40.49
C ASP A 1091 -67.31 -14.49 -41.52
N PHE A 1092 -67.77 -13.64 -42.44
CA PHE A 1092 -66.93 -12.94 -43.39
C PHE A 1092 -65.84 -12.12 -42.68
N MET A 1093 -66.22 -11.28 -41.71
CA MET A 1093 -65.28 -10.48 -40.92
C MET A 1093 -64.31 -11.35 -40.09
N ARG A 1094 -64.73 -12.54 -39.64
CA ARG A 1094 -63.86 -13.49 -38.95
C ARG A 1094 -62.81 -14.10 -39.88
N CYS A 1095 -63.20 -14.47 -41.10
CA CYS A 1095 -62.27 -14.97 -42.12
C CYS A 1095 -61.30 -13.87 -42.58
N LEU A 1096 -61.76 -12.62 -42.70
CA LEU A 1096 -60.88 -11.48 -43.00
C LEU A 1096 -59.74 -11.34 -41.99
N LYS A 1097 -59.96 -11.60 -40.69
CA LYS A 1097 -58.86 -11.58 -39.71
C LYS A 1097 -57.75 -12.59 -40.02
N LYS A 1098 -58.07 -13.73 -40.64
CA LYS A 1098 -57.07 -14.70 -41.10
C LYS A 1098 -56.38 -14.24 -42.38
N LEU A 1099 -57.14 -13.68 -43.34
CA LEU A 1099 -56.57 -13.06 -44.53
C LEU A 1099 -55.60 -11.92 -44.17
N TRP A 1100 -55.93 -11.10 -43.16
CA TRP A 1100 -55.04 -10.03 -42.71
C TRP A 1100 -53.73 -10.56 -42.17
N ARG A 1101 -53.73 -11.69 -41.44
CA ARG A 1101 -52.48 -12.33 -41.01
C ARG A 1101 -51.66 -12.82 -42.20
N ALA A 1102 -52.30 -13.36 -43.24
CA ALA A 1102 -51.63 -13.80 -44.45
C ALA A 1102 -51.06 -12.61 -45.25
N LEU A 1103 -51.80 -11.51 -45.37
CA LEU A 1103 -51.36 -10.28 -46.02
C LEU A 1103 -50.24 -9.57 -45.23
N ASP A 1104 -50.33 -9.57 -43.90
CA ASP A 1104 -49.28 -9.00 -43.04
C ASP A 1104 -47.99 -9.86 -43.11
N SER A 1105 -48.08 -11.16 -43.46
CA SER A 1105 -46.91 -12.03 -43.71
C SER A 1105 -46.35 -11.94 -45.14
N ASP A 1106 -47.19 -11.59 -46.11
CA ASP A 1106 -46.81 -11.40 -47.50
C ASP A 1106 -47.58 -10.21 -48.10
N GLU A 1107 -46.97 -9.03 -48.06
CA GLU A 1107 -47.58 -7.79 -48.58
C GLU A 1107 -47.84 -7.84 -50.09
N ASN A 1108 -47.18 -8.75 -50.83
CA ASN A 1108 -47.37 -8.92 -52.27
C ASN A 1108 -48.50 -9.90 -52.62
N LEU A 1109 -49.21 -10.46 -51.63
CA LEU A 1109 -50.33 -11.39 -51.85
C LEU A 1109 -51.39 -10.88 -52.86
N PRO A 1110 -51.77 -9.59 -52.92
CA PRO A 1110 -52.69 -9.07 -53.94
C PRO A 1110 -52.07 -9.05 -55.34
N LYS A 1111 -50.76 -8.82 -55.46
CA LYS A 1111 -50.06 -8.84 -56.75
C LYS A 1111 -49.88 -10.28 -57.26
N LYS A 1112 -49.60 -11.22 -56.36
CA LYS A 1112 -49.49 -12.66 -56.69
C LYS A 1112 -50.80 -13.24 -57.22
N LEU A 1113 -51.95 -12.72 -56.78
CA LEU A 1113 -53.28 -13.13 -57.27
C LEU A 1113 -53.54 -12.75 -58.73
N VAL A 1114 -52.92 -11.66 -59.21
CA VAL A 1114 -53.10 -11.14 -60.58
C VAL A 1114 -52.01 -11.66 -61.53
N SER A 1115 -50.85 -12.02 -60.99
CA SER A 1115 -49.71 -12.59 -61.72
C SER A 1115 -49.97 -14.03 -62.14
#